data_AF-A0A3B9IET2-F1
#
_entry.id   AF-A0A3B9IET2-F1
#
_cell.length_a   1.000
_cell.length_b   1.000
_cell.length_c   1.000
_cell.angle_alpha   90.00
_cell.angle_beta   90.00
_cell.angle_gamma   90.00
#
_symmetry.space_group_name_H-M   'P 1'
#
loop_
_entity.id
_entity.type
_entity.pdbx_description
1 polymer ?
#
loop_
_entity_poly.entity_id
_entity_poly.type
_entity_poly.pdbx_seq_one_letter_code
_entity_poly.pdbx_strand_id
1 'polypeptide(L)'
;MSTATTPAAPVISSVSCTTGGTRPVFSLAWLIQQGYTGPFTIIVTTAGGTAVTGTASGMTPSGGTWTAGEDMNAQTTMYYVQVAVQSDPTIISDRAPLLFVPVTNITTAYDGITLSVGWTAAASAMPAGQTQIRLTTGGGSQVASVTSGTVAQFVVAPNLRTAGGSWTVKVTPVFDISSGPVSDPATVLYARPDVSAVAVTTPLDTVNTLITVSGAGLPDSGDVWFVASLVQAGRVVATTAPLAGTLTGTRTWTMTAGFGIAADLAHDYAVTAALSSQTAGVATGPDGASMGLVLLSPTLDVVTTASGTDRTISVTITPPAGSPAISGSAINLLGADGQPVAGGQASGTGLSHSVGPAGLTIGAAYTVIAAACRGYSTGPYTTTGLPVLTSAAALTGATLDGGVVTASWNTVTDTGVTGYRLDLVSGHSVSGLGVMASGTFSGGTGSLSVPQLPAGAQGAAPSLVVTPIGSGATGSTTGPGSVALALISEAVAVTGIAFPAAGGDVAVTLSAAGQGEDGYALELWKNGTLSQSLTSATTTVTIPAAALADPASYTVRGRATRSNATVKGPWSTFTPLADIAPAGLAIAYDGATATLSWQAVAGASAYLVTGIPNSTGVLTTATALQVGIAYASDQNPTLSVQAISGVTTGPAAAAQLFTAGLYPTFAQDTAAAIIPATAPAMTAYQITIGLPQLFTTPPAAADLPAVAPFAIVEGTAPYTYALTIAGDPDALPWTFTAEAVRQPLVTAWNSFLTALETATATPLAIQTVQAAIARAMPQTFAETLLFGYSFDPVNGHVDLLPGMVLRAEFEAYTTMPAGSPDQAYLNGFVTSGVARWQVGRIVKNGVTCTVLDEFVGLVTSQGGTTVPRPLPSNRKVAGAGGLIDTGWSTMQQPLLRLVYPQAFPSCAQPGTPYPELNAVLLAASKLSDLEAATEAAHNGTDASARAAVLYFRGRTTLVAEIRILVNGVEQLVPLGTTLGDVLATRAQEPATVGLPLTGIRLTRGTGPSPAGTPASYNAGGGQPLRVDWAPAANAAMTALPLMAGDRIEIGTPPAGAA
;
A
#
# COMPACT_ATOMS: atom_id res chain seq x y z
N MET A 1 -4.92 38.08 143.02
CA MET A 1 -4.92 36.62 143.26
C MET A 1 -3.82 36.03 142.40
N SER A 2 -2.90 35.32 143.03
CA SER A 2 -1.68 34.76 142.45
C SER A 2 -1.99 33.65 141.44
N THR A 3 -1.47 33.77 140.23
CA THR A 3 -1.07 32.61 139.41
C THR A 3 0.32 32.90 138.88
N ALA A 4 1.32 32.69 139.74
CA ALA A 4 2.72 32.64 139.31
C ALA A 4 2.86 31.53 138.25
N THR A 5 3.27 31.89 137.04
CA THR A 5 3.52 30.93 135.94
C THR A 5 4.77 30.12 136.28
N THR A 6 4.60 28.83 136.46
CA THR A 6 5.69 27.91 136.76
C THR A 6 6.61 27.79 135.55
N PRO A 7 7.93 28.04 135.69
CA PRO A 7 8.89 27.72 134.64
C PRO A 7 8.74 26.26 134.19
N ALA A 8 8.62 26.03 132.88
CA ALA A 8 8.46 24.70 132.30
C ALA A 8 9.31 24.56 131.04
N ALA A 9 9.88 23.37 130.83
CA ALA A 9 10.73 23.08 129.69
C ALA A 9 9.89 23.09 128.40
N PRO A 10 10.33 23.78 127.33
CA PRO A 10 9.64 23.72 126.05
C PRO A 10 9.88 22.37 125.37
N VAL A 11 8.97 21.98 124.46
CA VAL A 11 9.14 20.77 123.64
C VAL A 11 9.58 21.18 122.25
N ILE A 12 10.78 20.79 121.82
CA ILE A 12 11.27 21.10 120.47
C ILE A 12 10.39 20.37 119.47
N SER A 13 9.81 21.12 118.52
CA SER A 13 8.90 20.59 117.50
C SER A 13 9.56 20.45 116.13
N SER A 14 10.62 21.21 115.86
CA SER A 14 11.40 21.07 114.62
C SER A 14 12.78 21.68 114.73
N VAL A 15 13.75 21.06 114.06
CA VAL A 15 15.09 21.62 113.83
C VAL A 15 15.39 21.55 112.34
N SER A 16 15.77 22.65 111.71
CA SER A 16 16.12 22.68 110.29
C SER A 16 17.47 23.34 110.07
N CYS A 17 18.39 22.62 109.46
CA CYS A 17 19.67 23.16 109.02
C CYS A 17 19.47 23.99 107.75
N THR A 18 19.62 25.31 107.88
CA THR A 18 19.49 26.24 106.74
C THR A 18 20.77 26.33 105.93
N THR A 19 21.92 26.17 106.59
CA THR A 19 23.25 26.18 105.99
C THR A 19 24.06 25.04 106.59
N GLY A 20 24.45 24.07 105.77
CA GLY A 20 25.29 22.94 106.18
C GLY A 20 26.79 23.26 106.17
N GLY A 21 27.61 22.24 106.35
CA GLY A 21 29.08 22.36 106.34
C GLY A 21 29.69 22.37 107.74
N THR A 22 30.90 22.92 107.90
CA THR A 22 31.61 22.90 109.19
C THR A 22 31.06 23.88 110.22
N ARG A 23 30.36 24.93 109.80
CA ARG A 23 29.73 25.92 110.69
C ARG A 23 28.23 26.01 110.43
N PRO A 24 27.46 25.01 110.86
CA PRO A 24 26.06 24.93 110.48
C PRO A 24 25.20 25.98 111.20
N VAL A 25 24.11 26.34 110.52
CA VAL A 25 23.06 27.19 111.06
C VAL A 25 21.78 26.38 111.17
N PHE A 26 21.17 26.38 112.36
CA PHE A 26 19.94 25.67 112.65
C PHE A 26 18.84 26.64 113.05
N SER A 27 17.69 26.52 112.41
CA SER A 27 16.46 27.15 112.85
C SER A 27 15.64 26.15 113.67
N LEU A 28 15.21 26.56 114.86
CA LEU A 28 14.46 25.73 115.79
C LEU A 28 13.08 26.33 116.04
N ALA A 29 12.08 25.45 116.16
CA ALA A 29 10.78 25.78 116.71
C ALA A 29 10.47 24.86 117.88
N TRP A 30 9.78 25.39 118.89
CA TRP A 30 9.37 24.65 120.07
C TRP A 30 8.01 25.12 120.58
N LEU A 31 7.32 24.22 121.29
CA LEU A 31 6.02 24.47 121.89
C LEU A 31 6.18 24.90 123.35
N ILE A 32 5.50 26.00 123.70
CA ILE A 32 5.44 26.54 125.05
C ILE A 32 4.64 25.60 125.96
N GLN A 33 5.15 25.34 127.16
CA GLN A 33 4.49 24.51 128.17
C GLN A 33 4.04 25.36 129.37
N GLN A 34 2.89 25.00 129.95
CA GLN A 34 2.32 25.63 131.15
C GLN A 34 2.20 27.17 131.09
N GLY A 35 2.10 27.75 129.89
CA GLY A 35 2.00 29.20 129.67
C GLY A 35 3.30 29.99 129.87
N TYR A 36 4.45 29.33 130.06
CA TYR A 36 5.73 30.00 130.28
C TYR A 36 6.36 30.48 128.95
N THR A 37 6.35 31.79 128.70
CA THR A 37 6.80 32.38 127.42
C THR A 37 8.30 32.71 127.36
N GLY A 38 9.08 32.27 128.35
CA GLY A 38 10.52 32.54 128.43
C GLY A 38 10.92 33.60 129.44
N PRO A 39 12.21 34.01 129.47
CA PRO A 39 13.19 33.79 128.40
C PRO A 39 13.82 32.39 128.38
N PHE A 40 14.23 31.96 127.17
CA PHE A 40 14.86 30.66 126.90
C PHE A 40 16.26 30.83 126.31
N THR A 41 17.11 29.82 126.46
CA THR A 41 18.46 29.73 125.89
C THR A 41 18.59 28.43 125.10
N ILE A 42 19.16 28.49 123.90
CA ILE A 42 19.47 27.31 123.08
C ILE A 42 20.86 26.79 123.47
N ILE A 43 20.94 25.51 123.80
CA ILE A 43 22.17 24.83 124.20
C ILE A 43 22.42 23.70 123.20
N VAL A 44 23.54 23.75 122.50
CA VAL A 44 24.00 22.65 121.66
C VAL A 44 25.09 21.88 122.38
N THR A 45 25.01 20.56 122.37
CA THR A 45 25.96 19.66 123.02
C THR A 45 26.36 18.52 122.11
N THR A 46 27.51 17.92 122.37
CA THR A 46 27.86 16.60 121.80
C THR A 46 27.09 15.50 122.54
N ALA A 47 27.06 14.27 122.00
CA ALA A 47 26.47 13.12 122.69
C ALA A 47 26.98 12.94 124.14
N GLY A 48 28.27 13.20 124.37
CA GLY A 48 28.91 13.15 125.70
C GLY A 48 28.53 14.31 126.64
N GLY A 49 27.72 15.27 126.19
CA GLY A 49 27.24 16.40 126.99
C GLY A 49 28.15 17.64 126.99
N THR A 50 29.23 17.65 126.21
CA THR A 50 30.10 18.84 126.06
C THR A 50 29.36 19.93 125.29
N ALA A 51 29.27 21.14 125.86
CA ALA A 51 28.65 22.28 125.20
C ALA A 51 29.46 22.73 123.97
N VAL A 52 28.75 23.06 122.89
CA VAL A 52 29.31 23.64 121.66
C VAL A 52 29.05 25.14 121.67
N THR A 53 30.10 25.90 121.40
CA THR A 53 30.06 27.36 121.34
C THR A 53 29.23 27.81 120.14
N GLY A 54 28.23 28.65 120.38
CA GLY A 54 27.44 29.23 119.31
C GLY A 54 26.55 30.36 119.78
N THR A 55 25.95 31.04 118.81
CA THR A 55 25.17 32.25 119.06
C THR A 55 23.71 31.99 118.73
N ALA A 56 22.84 32.17 119.72
CA ALA A 56 21.40 32.18 119.52
C ALA A 56 20.95 33.57 119.05
N SER A 57 20.06 33.63 118.06
CA SER A 57 19.53 34.87 117.48
C SER A 57 18.07 34.70 117.08
N GLY A 58 17.34 35.81 116.95
CA GLY A 58 15.92 35.76 116.57
C GLY A 58 15.05 34.99 117.57
N MET A 59 15.42 35.02 118.85
CA MET A 59 14.70 34.30 119.91
C MET A 59 13.29 34.85 120.09
N THR A 60 12.31 33.96 120.05
CA THR A 60 10.89 34.20 120.30
C THR A 60 10.39 33.22 121.36
N PRO A 61 9.19 33.40 121.92
CA PRO A 61 8.63 32.44 122.87
C PRO A 61 8.53 31.00 122.34
N SER A 62 8.48 30.79 121.02
CA SER A 62 8.26 29.49 120.38
C SER A 62 9.34 29.08 119.37
N GLY A 63 10.50 29.73 119.36
CA GLY A 63 11.55 29.41 118.39
C GLY A 63 12.73 30.36 118.39
N GLY A 64 13.77 30.00 117.68
CA GLY A 64 14.98 30.79 117.54
C GLY A 64 15.99 30.09 116.63
N THR A 65 17.02 30.82 116.22
CA THR A 65 18.08 30.31 115.36
C THR A 65 19.37 30.18 116.14
N TRP A 66 20.06 29.06 116.00
CA TRP A 66 21.38 28.86 116.58
C TRP A 66 22.41 28.70 115.46
N THR A 67 23.50 29.47 115.55
CA THR A 67 24.62 29.43 114.62
C THR A 67 25.87 28.95 115.34
N ALA A 68 26.55 27.96 114.78
CA ALA A 68 27.80 27.45 115.33
C ALA A 68 28.89 28.55 115.33
N GLY A 69 29.49 28.80 116.49
CA GLY A 69 30.61 29.73 116.66
C GLY A 69 31.97 29.09 116.36
N GLU A 70 32.02 27.76 116.43
CA GLU A 70 33.19 26.92 116.15
C GLU A 70 32.86 25.81 115.14
N ASP A 71 33.89 25.13 114.64
CA ASP A 71 33.73 24.09 113.62
C ASP A 71 33.16 22.80 114.23
N MET A 72 32.10 22.28 113.63
CA MET A 72 31.43 21.03 113.98
C MET A 72 31.77 19.94 112.97
N ASN A 73 32.02 18.71 113.44
CA ASN A 73 32.35 17.57 112.58
C ASN A 73 31.24 16.50 112.63
N ALA A 74 30.33 16.58 111.66
CA ALA A 74 29.23 15.63 111.53
C ALA A 74 29.65 14.19 111.22
N GLN A 75 30.86 13.95 110.69
CA GLN A 75 31.28 12.60 110.28
C GLN A 75 31.60 11.71 111.48
N THR A 76 32.16 12.30 112.55
CA THR A 76 32.67 11.55 113.70
C THR A 76 31.89 11.82 114.99
N THR A 77 31.12 12.92 115.05
CA THR A 77 30.49 13.37 116.28
C THR A 77 28.98 13.58 116.09
N MET A 78 28.19 13.05 117.02
CA MET A 78 26.76 13.31 117.13
C MET A 78 26.52 14.55 117.98
N TYR A 79 25.70 15.46 117.46
CA TYR A 79 25.35 16.71 118.13
C TYR A 79 23.84 16.76 118.41
N TYR A 80 23.50 17.36 119.54
CA TYR A 80 22.14 17.52 120.01
C TYR A 80 21.90 18.95 120.45
N VAL A 81 20.67 19.41 120.30
CA VAL A 81 20.21 20.70 120.76
C VAL A 81 19.13 20.54 121.80
N GLN A 82 19.18 21.40 122.80
CA GLN A 82 18.20 21.51 123.86
C GLN A 82 17.86 22.98 124.07
N VAL A 83 16.68 23.25 124.60
CA VAL A 83 16.23 24.61 124.93
C VAL A 83 15.94 24.66 126.42
N ALA A 84 16.68 25.49 127.14
CA ALA A 84 16.60 25.64 128.59
C ALA A 84 15.90 26.96 128.96
N VAL A 85 15.22 26.97 130.11
CA VAL A 85 14.75 28.23 130.71
C VAL A 85 15.96 29.03 131.19
N GLN A 86 16.06 30.30 130.80
CA GLN A 86 17.27 31.09 131.09
C GLN A 86 17.46 31.37 132.59
N SER A 87 16.37 31.57 133.34
CA SER A 87 16.41 31.83 134.78
C SER A 87 16.67 30.56 135.61
N ASP A 88 16.34 29.38 135.07
CA ASP A 88 16.60 28.09 135.71
C ASP A 88 17.00 27.06 134.64
N PRO A 89 18.30 26.94 134.35
CA PRO A 89 18.80 26.05 133.32
C PRO A 89 18.57 24.56 133.60
N THR A 90 18.12 24.18 134.79
CA THR A 90 17.76 22.79 135.12
C THR A 90 16.43 22.38 134.48
N ILE A 91 15.63 23.37 134.07
CA ILE A 91 14.36 23.17 133.35
C ILE A 91 14.67 23.27 131.85
N ILE A 92 14.96 22.13 131.24
CA ILE A 92 15.48 22.01 129.87
C ILE A 92 14.70 20.97 129.06
N SER A 93 14.54 21.22 127.76
CA SER A 93 13.90 20.29 126.84
C SER A 93 14.68 18.97 126.70
N ASP A 94 14.02 17.96 126.16
CA ASP A 94 14.71 16.78 125.63
C ASP A 94 15.69 17.14 124.51
N ARG A 95 16.68 16.27 124.31
CA ARG A 95 17.69 16.41 123.26
C ARG A 95 17.10 16.14 121.88
N ALA A 96 17.15 17.14 121.01
CA ALA A 96 16.86 16.97 119.59
C ALA A 96 18.17 16.78 118.80
N PRO A 97 18.24 15.81 117.87
CA PRO A 97 19.43 15.58 117.04
C PRO A 97 19.70 16.76 116.07
N LEU A 98 20.95 16.91 115.63
CA LEU A 98 21.36 17.90 114.63
C LEU A 98 21.95 17.26 113.37
N LEU A 99 21.25 17.39 112.25
CA LEU A 99 21.72 16.99 110.91
C LEU A 99 22.22 18.19 110.11
N PHE A 100 23.43 18.14 109.54
CA PHE A 100 24.00 19.30 108.84
C PHE A 100 24.92 19.02 107.64
N VAL A 101 24.92 17.79 107.13
CA VAL A 101 25.70 17.40 105.94
C VAL A 101 24.77 17.19 104.76
N PRO A 102 25.05 17.79 103.58
CA PRO A 102 24.23 17.59 102.38
C PRO A 102 24.52 16.23 101.73
N VAL A 103 23.57 15.74 100.95
CA VAL A 103 23.79 14.64 100.00
C VAL A 103 24.39 15.18 98.70
N THR A 104 25.13 14.34 97.97
CA THR A 104 25.84 14.73 96.74
C THR A 104 25.64 13.71 95.60
N ASN A 105 26.14 14.00 94.40
CA ASN A 105 26.08 13.12 93.21
C ASN A 105 24.67 12.63 92.89
N ILE A 106 23.73 13.57 92.76
CA ILE A 106 22.34 13.22 92.48
C ILE A 106 22.22 12.84 91.00
N THR A 107 21.69 11.65 90.75
CA THR A 107 21.37 11.16 89.41
C THR A 107 19.87 11.04 89.24
N THR A 108 19.37 11.30 88.03
CA THR A 108 17.94 11.22 87.72
C THR A 108 17.70 10.36 86.50
N ALA A 109 16.71 9.47 86.58
CA ALA A 109 16.22 8.72 85.43
C ALA A 109 14.70 8.72 85.45
N TYR A 110 14.09 9.28 84.41
CA TYR A 110 12.63 9.39 84.30
C TYR A 110 12.14 8.59 83.10
N ASP A 111 11.26 7.62 83.33
CA ASP A 111 10.72 6.75 82.27
C ASP A 111 9.40 7.28 81.66
N GLY A 112 8.94 8.46 82.08
CA GLY A 112 7.67 9.05 81.66
C GLY A 112 6.56 8.91 82.70
N ILE A 113 6.75 8.07 83.71
CA ILE A 113 5.79 7.84 84.81
C ILE A 113 6.51 7.87 86.17
N THR A 114 7.60 7.12 86.29
CA THR A 114 8.39 6.92 87.49
C THR A 114 9.68 7.71 87.39
N LEU A 115 9.99 8.48 88.43
CA LEU A 115 11.27 9.13 88.59
C LEU A 115 12.12 8.31 89.56
N SER A 116 13.27 7.85 89.05
CA SER A 116 14.35 7.29 89.85
C SER A 116 15.34 8.39 90.19
N VAL A 117 15.63 8.58 91.47
CA VAL A 117 16.62 9.53 91.97
C VAL A 117 17.65 8.75 92.75
N GLY A 118 18.90 8.74 92.30
CA GLY A 118 20.04 8.24 93.05
C GLY A 118 20.80 9.38 93.71
N TRP A 119 21.48 9.11 94.82
CA TRP A 119 22.41 10.05 95.45
C TRP A 119 23.51 9.31 96.21
N THR A 120 24.57 10.03 96.56
CA THR A 120 25.54 9.57 97.56
C THR A 120 25.09 10.04 98.94
N ALA A 121 24.93 9.12 99.89
CA ALA A 121 24.52 9.45 101.25
C ALA A 121 25.53 10.38 101.94
N ALA A 122 25.03 11.28 102.79
CA ALA A 122 25.87 12.13 103.61
C ALA A 122 26.69 11.29 104.59
N ALA A 123 28.01 11.44 104.58
CA ALA A 123 28.88 10.81 105.58
C ALA A 123 28.65 11.52 106.94
N SER A 124 27.92 10.88 107.85
CA SER A 124 27.66 11.43 109.19
C SER A 124 27.62 10.32 110.26
N ALA A 125 28.16 10.63 111.44
CA ALA A 125 28.00 9.84 112.66
C ALA A 125 26.53 9.75 113.11
N MET A 126 25.69 10.68 112.66
CA MET A 126 24.24 10.64 112.85
C MET A 126 23.58 10.38 111.48
N PRO A 127 23.33 9.12 111.12
CA PRO A 127 22.73 8.79 109.83
C PRO A 127 21.30 9.35 109.76
N ALA A 128 20.87 9.78 108.58
CA ALA A 128 19.48 10.17 108.37
C ALA A 128 18.55 8.97 108.59
N GLY A 129 17.42 9.18 109.28
CA GLY A 129 16.40 8.16 109.49
C GLY A 129 15.39 8.11 108.33
N GLN A 130 15.38 9.18 107.53
CA GLN A 130 14.61 9.34 106.32
C GLN A 130 15.33 10.31 105.38
N THR A 131 15.18 10.15 104.08
CA THR A 131 15.58 11.15 103.08
C THR A 131 14.36 11.63 102.33
N GLN A 132 14.16 12.94 102.27
CA GLN A 132 13.09 13.58 101.51
C GLN A 132 13.60 13.98 100.13
N ILE A 133 12.83 13.66 99.10
CA ILE A 133 13.13 13.97 97.70
C ILE A 133 12.04 14.90 97.21
N ARG A 134 12.40 16.13 96.90
CA ARG A 134 11.48 17.13 96.37
C ARG A 134 11.71 17.31 94.87
N LEU A 135 10.80 16.79 94.07
CA LEU A 135 10.67 17.14 92.67
C LEU A 135 9.99 18.51 92.56
N THR A 136 10.56 19.41 91.76
CA THR A 136 9.98 20.70 91.40
C THR A 136 9.87 20.79 89.89
N THR A 137 8.66 21.08 89.41
CA THR A 137 8.31 21.24 88.00
C THR A 137 7.70 22.63 87.78
N GLY A 138 7.44 23.03 86.53
CA GLY A 138 6.69 24.27 86.25
C GLY A 138 5.24 24.27 86.76
N GLY A 139 4.67 23.10 87.08
CA GLY A 139 3.29 22.94 87.55
C GLY A 139 3.13 22.73 89.05
N GLY A 140 4.24 22.70 89.82
CA GLY A 140 4.24 22.48 91.27
C GLY A 140 5.34 21.54 91.74
N SER A 141 5.30 21.16 93.02
CA SER A 141 6.27 20.25 93.64
C SER A 141 5.62 18.98 94.19
N GLN A 142 6.35 17.87 94.15
CA GLN A 142 6.00 16.62 94.82
C GLN A 142 7.15 16.21 95.73
N VAL A 143 6.81 15.75 96.93
CA VAL A 143 7.77 15.22 97.90
C VAL A 143 7.56 13.72 98.02
N ALA A 144 8.63 12.96 97.88
CA ALA A 144 8.73 11.56 98.24
C ALA A 144 9.66 11.40 99.44
N SER A 145 9.56 10.30 100.17
CA SER A 145 10.44 10.05 101.31
C SER A 145 10.84 8.58 101.37
N VAL A 146 12.10 8.33 101.68
CA VAL A 146 12.67 6.97 101.76
C VAL A 146 13.34 6.79 103.12
N THR A 147 12.96 5.75 103.86
CA THR A 147 13.48 5.45 105.20
C THR A 147 14.79 4.65 105.19
N SER A 148 15.15 4.04 104.06
CA SER A 148 16.44 3.33 103.90
C SER A 148 16.89 3.27 102.44
N GLY A 149 18.16 3.55 102.17
CA GLY A 149 18.79 3.44 100.84
C GLY A 149 19.30 4.76 100.26
N THR A 150 20.00 4.67 99.13
CA THR A 150 20.58 5.81 98.36
C THR A 150 19.87 6.06 97.03
N VAL A 151 18.73 5.39 96.82
CA VAL A 151 17.91 5.52 95.63
C VAL A 151 16.45 5.61 96.06
N ALA A 152 15.72 6.53 95.44
CA ALA A 152 14.27 6.63 95.54
C ALA A 152 13.65 6.39 94.17
N GLN A 153 12.56 5.64 94.16
CA GLN A 153 11.68 5.55 93.00
C GLN A 153 10.29 5.94 93.42
N PHE A 154 9.69 6.88 92.70
CA PHE A 154 8.31 7.25 92.93
C PHE A 154 7.62 7.64 91.64
N VAL A 155 6.32 7.35 91.62
CA VAL A 155 5.44 7.74 90.53
C VAL A 155 5.22 9.25 90.61
N VAL A 156 5.56 9.97 89.55
CA VAL A 156 5.31 11.41 89.45
C VAL A 156 3.80 11.63 89.35
N ALA A 157 3.25 12.60 90.08
CA ALA A 157 1.82 12.86 90.11
C ALA A 157 1.31 13.25 88.70
N PRO A 158 0.15 12.73 88.22
CA PRO A 158 -0.32 12.96 86.85
C PRO A 158 -0.38 14.43 86.43
N ASN A 159 -0.76 15.33 87.34
CA ASN A 159 -0.81 16.78 87.09
C ASN A 159 0.57 17.43 86.89
N LEU A 160 1.63 16.82 87.44
CA LEU A 160 3.01 17.28 87.25
C LEU A 160 3.62 16.69 85.96
N ARG A 161 3.16 15.52 85.50
CA ARG A 161 3.68 14.86 84.28
C ARG A 161 3.53 15.69 83.01
N THR A 162 2.52 16.55 82.96
CA THR A 162 2.22 17.43 81.82
C THR A 162 2.81 18.82 81.97
N ALA A 163 3.53 19.10 83.07
CA ALA A 163 4.09 20.42 83.32
C ALA A 163 5.34 20.66 82.47
N GLY A 164 5.37 21.77 81.73
CA GLY A 164 6.57 22.25 81.05
C GLY A 164 7.59 22.90 82.00
N GLY A 165 8.59 23.57 81.42
CA GLY A 165 9.63 24.28 82.16
C GLY A 165 10.74 23.38 82.69
N SER A 166 11.63 23.91 83.52
CA SER A 166 12.77 23.17 84.07
C SER A 166 12.34 22.29 85.24
N TRP A 167 12.59 20.99 85.15
CA TRP A 167 12.36 20.05 86.24
C TRP A 167 13.64 19.83 87.03
N THR A 168 13.55 19.94 88.35
CA THR A 168 14.69 19.72 89.24
C THR A 168 14.30 18.88 90.43
N VAL A 169 15.23 18.09 90.94
CA VAL A 169 15.12 17.38 92.20
C VAL A 169 16.08 17.97 93.21
N LYS A 170 15.61 18.17 94.43
CA LYS A 170 16.44 18.42 95.60
C LYS A 170 16.23 17.32 96.63
N VAL A 171 17.28 16.96 97.33
CA VAL A 171 17.28 15.85 98.29
C VAL A 171 17.72 16.38 99.66
N THR A 172 16.97 16.03 100.70
CA THR A 172 17.16 16.54 102.07
C THR A 172 17.18 15.37 103.07
N PRO A 173 18.27 15.17 103.83
CA PRO A 173 18.31 14.16 104.89
C PRO A 173 17.50 14.62 106.11
N VAL A 174 16.76 13.71 106.75
CA VAL A 174 15.90 13.96 107.91
C VAL A 174 16.10 12.86 108.95
N PHE A 175 16.12 13.20 110.23
CA PHE A 175 16.17 12.25 111.34
C PHE A 175 15.32 12.82 112.47
N ASP A 176 14.23 12.10 112.78
CA ASP A 176 13.21 12.56 113.72
C ASP A 176 12.70 13.98 113.36
N ILE A 177 12.74 14.93 114.28
CA ILE A 177 12.34 16.32 114.06
C ILE A 177 13.42 17.20 113.42
N SER A 178 14.60 16.65 113.10
CA SER A 178 15.72 17.38 112.50
C SER A 178 15.81 17.15 110.99
N SER A 179 15.92 18.21 110.20
CA SER A 179 16.26 18.17 108.78
C SER A 179 17.63 18.79 108.50
N GLY A 180 18.44 18.12 107.67
CA GLY A 180 19.71 18.62 107.18
C GLY A 180 19.57 19.60 106.01
N PRO A 181 20.70 20.06 105.44
CA PRO A 181 20.70 21.02 104.35
C PRO A 181 20.10 20.39 103.09
N VAL A 182 19.33 21.20 102.36
CA VAL A 182 18.79 20.83 101.05
C VAL A 182 19.93 20.78 100.03
N SER A 183 19.98 19.73 99.20
CA SER A 183 20.98 19.63 98.13
C SER A 183 20.87 20.72 97.06
N ASP A 184 21.91 20.84 96.26
CA ASP A 184 21.83 21.52 94.97
C ASP A 184 20.77 20.84 94.06
N PRO A 185 20.08 21.63 93.20
CA PRO A 185 19.09 21.09 92.28
C PRO A 185 19.75 20.23 91.19
N ALA A 186 19.32 18.99 91.05
CA ALA A 186 19.69 18.12 89.94
C ALA A 186 18.62 18.16 88.85
N THR A 187 19.04 18.28 87.58
CA THR A 187 18.13 18.32 86.44
C THR A 187 17.39 16.99 86.27
N VAL A 188 16.11 17.05 85.93
CA VAL A 188 15.32 15.91 85.47
C VAL A 188 14.95 16.13 84.01
N LEU A 189 15.36 15.22 83.14
CA LEU A 189 14.98 15.26 81.72
C LEU A 189 13.62 14.59 81.57
N TYR A 190 12.60 15.36 81.20
CA TYR A 190 11.21 14.88 81.17
C TYR A 190 10.65 14.76 79.75
N ALA A 191 11.23 15.47 78.79
CA ALA A 191 10.75 15.47 77.42
C ALA A 191 11.08 14.16 76.72
N ARG A 192 10.12 13.70 75.92
CA ARG A 192 10.19 12.46 75.15
C ARG A 192 10.52 12.78 73.68
N PRO A 193 11.73 12.46 73.18
CA PRO A 193 12.06 12.63 71.76
C PRO A 193 11.50 11.47 70.95
N ASP A 194 10.47 11.68 70.14
CA ASP A 194 9.98 10.64 69.23
C ASP A 194 10.87 10.57 67.99
N VAL A 195 11.26 9.36 67.60
CA VAL A 195 12.05 9.16 66.37
C VAL A 195 11.12 9.37 65.17
N SER A 196 11.37 10.43 64.40
CA SER A 196 10.51 10.88 63.30
C SER A 196 11.01 10.48 61.91
N ALA A 197 12.32 10.30 61.72
CA ALA A 197 12.90 9.71 60.51
C ALA A 197 14.19 8.94 60.83
N VAL A 198 14.48 7.89 60.07
CA VAL A 198 15.75 7.14 60.18
C VAL A 198 16.24 6.80 58.76
N ALA A 199 17.52 7.05 58.50
CA ALA A 199 18.17 6.61 57.27
C ALA A 199 19.34 5.68 57.60
N VAL A 200 19.35 4.50 57.01
CA VAL A 200 20.48 3.54 57.13
C VAL A 200 21.53 3.93 56.09
N THR A 201 22.71 4.35 56.56
CA THR A 201 23.71 5.02 55.69
C THR A 201 24.71 4.08 55.03
N THR A 202 24.84 2.83 55.48
CA THR A 202 25.78 1.85 54.92
C THR A 202 25.26 0.42 55.06
N PRO A 203 25.45 -0.44 54.05
CA PRO A 203 25.08 -1.84 54.17
C PRO A 203 26.15 -2.66 54.91
N LEU A 204 25.67 -3.48 55.86
CA LEU A 204 26.11 -4.84 56.20
C LEU A 204 27.16 -5.11 57.31
N ASP A 205 28.04 -4.19 57.72
CA ASP A 205 28.99 -4.53 58.80
C ASP A 205 28.56 -4.05 60.19
N THR A 206 27.92 -2.89 60.28
CA THR A 206 27.38 -2.31 61.53
C THR A 206 26.10 -1.52 61.24
N VAL A 207 25.14 -1.54 62.17
CA VAL A 207 23.94 -0.71 62.08
C VAL A 207 24.32 0.76 62.34
N ASN A 208 24.57 1.49 61.25
CA ASN A 208 24.81 2.93 61.26
C ASN A 208 23.57 3.65 60.72
N THR A 209 23.06 4.58 61.52
CA THR A 209 21.81 5.27 61.25
C THR A 209 21.97 6.76 61.45
N LEU A 210 21.41 7.54 60.53
CA LEU A 210 21.07 8.93 60.77
C LEU A 210 19.67 8.96 61.37
N ILE A 211 19.56 9.34 62.64
CA ILE A 211 18.32 9.37 63.40
C ILE A 211 17.85 10.82 63.47
N THR A 212 16.61 11.06 63.07
CA THR A 212 15.91 12.33 63.30
C THR A 212 14.90 12.14 64.40
N VAL A 213 14.93 13.00 65.40
CA VAL A 213 13.97 13.03 66.51
C VAL A 213 13.23 14.35 66.52
N SER A 214 11.97 14.31 66.96
CA SER A 214 11.15 15.50 67.18
C SER A 214 10.26 15.29 68.40
N GLY A 215 9.84 16.38 69.05
CA GLY A 215 8.97 16.27 70.21
C GLY A 215 8.63 17.61 70.83
N ALA A 216 7.38 17.74 71.31
CA ALA A 216 6.85 19.00 71.81
C ALA A 216 7.60 19.57 73.03
N GLY A 217 8.37 18.75 73.75
CA GLY A 217 9.17 19.17 74.92
C GLY A 217 10.67 19.32 74.67
N LEU A 218 11.15 19.11 73.44
CA LEU A 218 12.58 19.23 73.14
C LEU A 218 13.02 20.71 73.14
N PRO A 219 14.28 20.99 73.51
CA PRO A 219 14.81 22.34 73.46
C PRO A 219 14.77 22.92 72.04
N ASP A 220 14.43 24.20 71.95
CA ASP A 220 14.42 24.96 70.69
C ASP A 220 15.84 25.38 70.24
N SER A 221 16.83 25.30 71.13
CA SER A 221 18.24 25.64 70.90
C SER A 221 19.13 25.13 72.04
N GLY A 222 20.44 25.07 71.81
CA GLY A 222 21.46 24.73 72.82
C GLY A 222 22.11 23.36 72.59
N ASP A 223 23.05 22.99 73.46
CA ASP A 223 23.71 21.68 73.40
C ASP A 223 22.78 20.60 73.96
N VAL A 224 22.11 19.88 73.06
CA VAL A 224 21.19 18.80 73.42
C VAL A 224 21.84 17.46 73.15
N TRP A 225 21.86 16.60 74.17
CA TRP A 225 22.45 15.28 74.10
C TRP A 225 21.36 14.22 74.16
N PHE A 226 21.56 13.16 73.40
CA PHE A 226 20.64 12.04 73.28
C PHE A 226 21.37 10.73 73.51
N VAL A 227 20.67 9.72 73.97
CA VAL A 227 21.11 8.32 73.82
C VAL A 227 20.14 7.64 72.87
N ALA A 228 20.67 6.88 71.93
CA ALA A 228 19.87 6.06 71.03
C ALA A 228 19.95 4.60 71.49
N SER A 229 18.82 3.91 71.48
CA SER A 229 18.75 2.49 71.82
C SER A 229 18.27 1.69 70.61
N LEU A 230 19.02 0.64 70.27
CA LEU A 230 18.63 -0.34 69.27
C LEU A 230 17.78 -1.42 69.96
N VAL A 231 16.57 -1.62 69.45
CA VAL A 231 15.58 -2.56 69.95
C VAL A 231 15.46 -3.70 68.95
N GLN A 232 15.71 -4.94 69.37
CA GLN A 232 15.49 -6.14 68.57
C GLN A 232 14.31 -6.91 69.17
N ALA A 233 13.27 -7.19 68.38
CA ALA A 233 12.08 -7.92 68.81
C ALA A 233 11.47 -7.43 70.15
N GLY A 234 11.49 -6.11 70.38
CA GLY A 234 10.97 -5.47 71.60
C GLY A 234 11.95 -5.38 72.78
N ARG A 235 13.18 -5.87 72.66
CA ARG A 235 14.23 -5.78 73.69
C ARG A 235 15.37 -4.85 73.26
N VAL A 236 15.80 -3.95 74.14
CA VAL A 236 17.01 -3.14 73.90
C VAL A 236 18.24 -4.05 73.88
N VAL A 237 18.99 -4.02 72.78
CA VAL A 237 20.20 -4.82 72.54
C VAL A 237 21.48 -3.99 72.53
N ALA A 238 21.39 -2.69 72.27
CA ALA A 238 22.49 -1.73 72.44
C ALA A 238 21.94 -0.35 72.77
N THR A 239 22.68 0.42 73.57
CA THR A 239 22.45 1.85 73.82
C THR A 239 23.75 2.59 73.57
N THR A 240 23.68 3.71 72.84
CA THR A 240 24.86 4.51 72.52
C THR A 240 25.36 5.28 73.74
N ALA A 241 26.63 5.71 73.70
CA ALA A 241 27.06 6.84 74.52
C ALA A 241 26.25 8.10 74.15
N PRO A 242 26.21 9.14 75.00
CA PRO A 242 25.54 10.39 74.67
C PRO A 242 26.02 10.98 73.33
N LEU A 243 25.08 11.18 72.42
CA LEU A 243 25.25 11.73 71.08
C LEU A 243 24.82 13.20 71.08
N ALA A 244 25.66 14.07 70.52
CA ALA A 244 25.27 15.46 70.29
C ALA A 244 24.24 15.53 69.16
N GLY A 245 23.10 16.17 69.42
CA GLY A 245 22.12 16.47 68.38
C GLY A 245 22.50 17.71 67.57
N THR A 246 22.18 17.70 66.29
CA THR A 246 22.22 18.89 65.42
C THR A 246 20.79 19.35 65.11
N LEU A 247 20.48 20.63 65.36
CA LEU A 247 19.16 21.19 65.09
C LEU A 247 18.95 21.30 63.57
N THR A 248 17.89 20.67 63.05
CA THR A 248 17.55 20.69 61.61
C THR A 248 16.19 21.31 61.32
N GLY A 249 15.41 21.59 62.37
CA GLY A 249 14.14 22.31 62.31
C GLY A 249 13.70 22.71 63.72
N THR A 250 12.51 23.29 63.85
CA THR A 250 11.96 23.65 65.16
C THR A 250 11.72 22.40 65.99
N ARG A 251 12.48 22.22 67.09
CA ARG A 251 12.44 21.02 67.96
C ARG A 251 12.71 19.71 67.23
N THR A 252 13.41 19.77 66.09
CA THR A 252 13.80 18.60 65.31
C THR A 252 15.32 18.52 65.29
N TRP A 253 15.84 17.38 65.73
CA TRP A 253 17.25 17.16 65.93
C TRP A 253 17.70 15.91 65.17
N THR A 254 18.85 15.98 64.51
CA THR A 254 19.48 14.83 63.86
C THR A 254 20.73 14.41 64.60
N MET A 255 20.96 13.11 64.70
CA MET A 255 22.15 12.52 65.30
C MET A 255 22.55 11.27 64.54
N THR A 256 23.85 11.03 64.42
CA THR A 256 24.37 9.80 63.82
C THR A 256 24.66 8.80 64.93
N ALA A 257 24.02 7.63 64.86
CA ALA A 257 24.22 6.55 65.80
C ALA A 257 24.85 5.34 65.11
N GLY A 258 25.99 4.89 65.64
CA GLY A 258 26.57 3.59 65.35
C GLY A 258 26.42 2.68 66.57
N PHE A 259 25.73 1.55 66.41
CA PHE A 259 25.45 0.64 67.53
C PHE A 259 26.54 -0.42 67.75
N GLY A 260 27.51 -0.55 66.83
CA GLY A 260 28.60 -1.53 66.91
C GLY A 260 28.15 -2.99 66.84
N ILE A 261 26.88 -3.24 66.52
CA ILE A 261 26.29 -4.58 66.35
C ILE A 261 26.17 -4.88 64.85
N ALA A 262 26.62 -6.08 64.46
CA ALA A 262 26.38 -6.61 63.12
C ALA A 262 24.89 -6.89 62.91
N ALA A 263 24.34 -6.45 61.79
CA ALA A 263 22.93 -6.61 61.48
C ALA A 263 22.56 -8.09 61.29
N ASP A 264 21.70 -8.63 62.17
CA ASP A 264 21.12 -9.96 61.98
C ASP A 264 19.80 -9.87 61.20
N LEU A 265 19.84 -10.23 59.93
CA LEU A 265 18.72 -10.12 59.01
C LEU A 265 17.52 -11.02 59.36
N ALA A 266 17.63 -11.91 60.35
CA ALA A 266 16.54 -12.77 60.80
C ALA A 266 15.55 -12.07 61.76
N HIS A 267 15.87 -10.87 62.25
CA HIS A 267 15.09 -10.19 63.29
C HIS A 267 14.71 -8.75 62.92
N ASP A 268 13.54 -8.32 63.40
CA ASP A 268 13.09 -6.93 63.28
C ASP A 268 13.83 -6.03 64.28
N TYR A 269 14.47 -4.99 63.75
CA TYR A 269 15.11 -3.93 64.53
C TYR A 269 14.29 -2.65 64.52
N ALA A 270 14.32 -1.91 65.62
CA ALA A 270 13.80 -0.56 65.74
C ALA A 270 14.77 0.31 66.55
N VAL A 271 14.70 1.62 66.39
CA VAL A 271 15.50 2.58 67.16
C VAL A 271 14.60 3.45 68.00
N THR A 272 14.94 3.63 69.27
CA THR A 272 14.38 4.67 70.16
C THR A 272 15.47 5.69 70.48
N ALA A 273 15.06 6.87 70.94
CA ALA A 273 15.95 7.87 71.48
C ALA A 273 15.40 8.40 72.80
N ALA A 274 16.29 8.80 73.70
CA ALA A 274 15.96 9.50 74.94
C ALA A 274 16.90 10.71 75.10
N LEU A 275 16.41 11.76 75.77
CA LEU A 275 17.29 12.86 76.19
C LEU A 275 18.29 12.35 77.23
N SER A 276 19.53 12.83 77.15
CA SER A 276 20.59 12.51 78.09
C SER A 276 21.35 13.76 78.49
N SER A 277 22.01 13.71 79.63
CA SER A 277 23.14 14.59 79.91
C SER A 277 24.34 14.24 79.04
N GLN A 278 25.25 15.20 78.84
CA GLN A 278 26.52 14.98 78.15
C GLN A 278 27.36 13.86 78.80
N THR A 279 27.37 13.81 80.13
CA THR A 279 27.99 12.71 80.90
C THR A 279 26.98 11.59 81.09
N ALA A 280 27.34 10.37 80.69
CA ALA A 280 26.48 9.20 80.85
C ALA A 280 26.13 8.92 82.33
N GLY A 281 24.89 8.50 82.60
CA GLY A 281 24.44 8.08 83.93
C GLY A 281 24.06 9.21 84.91
N VAL A 282 24.15 10.48 84.50
CA VAL A 282 23.81 11.64 85.36
C VAL A 282 22.32 11.99 85.25
N ALA A 283 21.81 12.20 84.04
CA ALA A 283 20.39 12.42 83.79
C ALA A 283 19.95 11.71 82.50
N THR A 284 18.85 10.97 82.55
CA THR A 284 18.26 10.34 81.36
C THR A 284 16.75 10.49 81.39
N GLY A 285 16.19 10.92 80.26
CA GLY A 285 14.76 11.08 80.07
C GLY A 285 14.09 9.82 79.51
N PRO A 286 12.78 9.93 79.22
CA PRO A 286 11.99 8.80 78.74
C PRO A 286 12.35 8.43 77.30
N ASP A 287 12.31 7.15 76.99
CA ASP A 287 12.42 6.64 75.62
C ASP A 287 11.24 7.12 74.75
N GLY A 288 11.59 7.64 73.58
CA GLY A 288 10.69 7.98 72.50
C GLY A 288 9.98 6.80 71.86
N ALA A 289 9.07 7.10 70.93
CA ALA A 289 8.48 6.09 70.07
C ALA A 289 9.59 5.44 69.23
N SER A 290 9.56 4.11 69.16
CA SER A 290 10.51 3.37 68.33
C SER A 290 10.11 3.47 66.86
N MET A 291 11.10 3.47 65.98
CA MET A 291 10.87 3.31 64.54
C MET A 291 11.62 2.11 64.00
N GLY A 292 10.89 1.24 63.30
CA GLY A 292 11.45 0.04 62.67
C GLY A 292 12.43 0.39 61.55
N LEU A 293 13.54 -0.35 61.49
CA LEU A 293 14.58 -0.19 60.48
C LEU A 293 14.32 -1.04 59.24
N VAL A 294 14.88 -0.61 58.12
CA VAL A 294 14.98 -1.42 56.89
C VAL A 294 16.45 -1.61 56.58
N LEU A 295 16.94 -2.85 56.68
CA LEU A 295 18.37 -3.17 56.61
C LEU A 295 18.82 -3.73 55.25
N LEU A 296 17.87 -4.05 54.36
CA LEU A 296 18.14 -4.60 53.04
C LEU A 296 17.74 -3.61 51.93
N SER A 297 18.53 -3.58 50.87
CA SER A 297 18.17 -2.89 49.63
C SER A 297 17.16 -3.74 48.82
N PRO A 298 16.25 -3.10 48.06
CA PRO A 298 15.36 -3.79 47.14
C PRO A 298 16.09 -4.22 45.85
N THR A 299 15.43 -5.01 45.00
CA THR A 299 15.88 -5.25 43.63
C THR A 299 15.06 -4.41 42.64
N LEU A 300 15.74 -3.80 41.67
CA LEU A 300 15.09 -3.06 40.57
C LEU A 300 14.63 -4.05 39.50
N ASP A 301 13.35 -4.05 39.14
CA ASP A 301 12.79 -5.03 38.19
C ASP A 301 12.64 -4.42 36.79
N VAL A 302 11.83 -3.36 36.68
CA VAL A 302 11.51 -2.72 35.40
C VAL A 302 11.56 -1.20 35.53
N VAL A 303 12.26 -0.55 34.59
CA VAL A 303 12.20 0.91 34.37
C VAL A 303 11.49 1.20 33.05
N THR A 304 10.50 2.07 33.07
CA THR A 304 9.74 2.47 31.89
C THR A 304 9.73 3.99 31.76
N THR A 305 10.10 4.50 30.59
CA THR A 305 10.04 5.93 30.29
C THR A 305 8.86 6.19 29.37
N ALA A 306 7.85 6.92 29.85
CA ALA A 306 6.70 7.32 29.04
C ALA A 306 7.05 8.38 27.99
N SER A 307 6.28 8.45 26.91
CA SER A 307 6.39 9.49 25.88
C SER A 307 5.75 10.81 26.34
N GLY A 308 6.26 11.95 25.84
CA GLY A 308 5.78 13.30 26.20
C GLY A 308 6.90 14.32 26.43
N THR A 309 6.53 15.58 26.68
CA THR A 309 7.47 16.65 27.08
C THR A 309 7.93 16.48 28.53
N ASP A 310 7.04 15.98 29.39
CA ASP A 310 7.34 15.64 30.79
C ASP A 310 7.51 14.12 30.89
N ARG A 311 8.71 13.65 30.50
CA ARG A 311 9.04 12.22 30.52
C ARG A 311 8.84 11.67 31.93
N THR A 312 7.81 10.83 32.10
CA THR A 312 7.53 10.16 33.36
C THR A 312 8.29 8.85 33.41
N ILE A 313 9.16 8.69 34.40
CA ILE A 313 9.91 7.44 34.63
C ILE A 313 9.16 6.64 35.67
N SER A 314 8.60 5.50 35.29
CA SER A 314 7.94 4.58 36.22
C SER A 314 8.86 3.40 36.50
N VAL A 315 9.18 3.20 37.77
CA VAL A 315 10.12 2.19 38.25
C VAL A 315 9.36 1.19 39.10
N THR A 316 9.52 -0.09 38.80
CA THR A 316 9.02 -1.19 39.62
C THR A 316 10.17 -1.85 40.33
N ILE A 317 9.99 -2.07 41.63
CA ILE A 317 10.99 -2.65 42.54
C ILE A 317 10.36 -3.81 43.29
N THR A 318 11.16 -4.87 43.45
CA THR A 318 10.78 -6.04 44.22
C THR A 318 11.34 -5.89 45.65
N PRO A 319 10.51 -6.03 46.69
CA PRO A 319 10.98 -5.97 48.07
C PRO A 319 11.99 -7.10 48.36
N PRO A 320 13.00 -6.86 49.23
CA PRO A 320 13.90 -7.91 49.68
C PRO A 320 13.13 -9.03 50.42
N ALA A 321 13.47 -10.28 50.13
CA ALA A 321 12.80 -11.45 50.70
C ALA A 321 12.97 -11.52 52.23
N GLY A 322 11.88 -11.81 52.96
CA GLY A 322 11.92 -12.07 54.40
C GLY A 322 11.63 -10.88 55.33
N SER A 323 11.33 -9.68 54.83
CA SER A 323 11.01 -8.51 55.67
C SER A 323 9.50 -8.18 55.64
N PRO A 324 8.69 -8.58 56.64
CA PRO A 324 7.22 -8.50 56.60
C PRO A 324 6.64 -7.08 56.82
N ALA A 325 7.45 -6.02 56.83
CA ALA A 325 6.99 -4.68 57.24
C ALA A 325 7.44 -3.52 56.34
N ILE A 326 7.67 -3.77 55.04
CA ILE A 326 7.96 -2.69 54.06
C ILE A 326 6.64 -2.02 53.67
N SER A 327 6.60 -0.68 53.74
CA SER A 327 5.39 0.11 53.48
C SER A 327 5.56 1.12 52.33
N GLY A 328 6.70 1.13 51.65
CA GLY A 328 6.99 2.08 50.58
C GLY A 328 8.41 1.94 50.01
N SER A 329 8.79 2.92 49.21
CA SER A 329 10.10 2.98 48.56
C SER A 329 10.58 4.41 48.32
N ALA A 330 11.89 4.55 48.18
CA ALA A 330 12.56 5.76 47.74
C ALA A 330 13.31 5.49 46.44
N ILE A 331 13.29 6.45 45.51
CA ILE A 331 13.99 6.36 44.23
C ILE A 331 14.79 7.63 44.01
N ASN A 332 16.03 7.46 43.54
CA ASN A 332 16.85 8.54 43.03
C ASN A 332 17.25 8.25 41.59
N LEU A 333 17.08 9.26 40.74
CA LEU A 333 17.64 9.34 39.41
C LEU A 333 18.99 10.04 39.49
N LEU A 334 20.05 9.32 39.14
CA LEU A 334 21.41 9.85 39.10
C LEU A 334 21.74 10.32 37.68
N GLY A 335 22.41 11.48 37.59
CA GLY A 335 22.99 11.98 36.36
C GLY A 335 24.28 11.24 35.98
N ALA A 336 24.89 11.66 34.88
CA ALA A 336 26.16 11.09 34.41
C ALA A 336 27.34 11.31 35.37
N ASP A 337 27.24 12.31 36.25
CA ASP A 337 28.20 12.63 37.32
C ASP A 337 27.95 11.84 38.62
N GLY A 338 26.93 10.97 38.63
CA GLY A 338 26.52 10.20 39.81
C GLY A 338 25.76 11.01 40.86
N GLN A 339 25.44 12.28 40.59
CA GLN A 339 24.68 13.11 41.53
C GLN A 339 23.17 12.91 41.36
N PRO A 340 22.37 12.98 42.44
CA PRO A 340 20.91 12.92 42.33
C PRO A 340 20.38 14.14 41.57
N VAL A 341 19.67 13.88 40.46
CA VAL A 341 19.05 14.91 39.60
C VAL A 341 17.55 15.05 39.91
N ALA A 342 16.91 13.95 40.29
CA ALA A 342 15.53 13.93 40.76
C ALA A 342 15.33 12.73 41.69
N GLY A 343 14.40 12.83 42.63
CA GLY A 343 14.09 11.73 43.55
C GLY A 343 12.76 11.93 44.25
N GLY A 344 12.29 10.87 44.91
CA GLY A 344 10.99 10.87 45.57
C GLY A 344 10.79 9.65 46.46
N GLN A 345 9.86 9.76 47.40
CA GLN A 345 9.38 8.66 48.23
C GLN A 345 7.90 8.40 47.95
N ALA A 346 7.50 7.13 47.91
CA ALA A 346 6.11 6.72 47.79
C ALA A 346 5.73 5.72 48.89
N SER A 347 4.47 5.79 49.32
CA SER A 347 3.86 4.86 50.27
C SER A 347 2.94 3.87 49.55
N GLY A 348 2.89 2.61 50.01
CA GLY A 348 2.02 1.55 49.48
C GLY A 348 2.71 0.19 49.26
N THR A 349 1.94 -0.89 49.32
CA THR A 349 2.38 -2.26 48.98
C THR A 349 2.12 -2.52 47.50
N GLY A 350 3.16 -2.44 46.67
CA GLY A 350 3.08 -2.44 45.22
C GLY A 350 3.93 -1.31 44.67
N LEU A 351 5.25 -1.51 44.69
CA LEU A 351 6.24 -0.45 44.64
C LEU A 351 6.53 0.03 43.21
N SER A 352 5.50 0.52 42.51
CA SER A 352 5.69 1.30 41.29
C SER A 352 5.67 2.79 41.64
N HIS A 353 6.75 3.50 41.35
CA HIS A 353 6.85 4.94 41.60
C HIS A 353 7.20 5.68 40.31
N SER A 354 6.51 6.79 40.06
CA SER A 354 6.72 7.63 38.90
C SER A 354 7.44 8.90 39.31
N VAL A 355 8.62 9.15 38.75
CA VAL A 355 9.36 10.40 38.93
C VAL A 355 9.14 11.26 37.69
N GLY A 356 8.65 12.48 37.90
CA GLY A 356 8.50 13.51 36.86
C GLY A 356 9.58 14.58 36.99
N PRO A 357 10.71 14.47 36.30
CA PRO A 357 11.72 15.52 36.28
C PRO A 357 11.39 16.60 35.24
N ALA A 358 11.36 17.86 35.67
CA ALA A 358 11.49 18.99 34.76
C ALA A 358 12.95 19.07 34.28
N GLY A 359 13.19 19.01 32.97
CA GLY A 359 14.49 19.32 32.38
C GLY A 359 15.48 18.15 32.16
N LEU A 360 15.01 16.90 31.96
CA LEU A 360 15.91 15.85 31.47
C LEU A 360 16.39 16.17 30.04
N THR A 361 17.69 15.99 29.82
CA THR A 361 18.28 16.11 28.49
C THR A 361 18.12 14.79 27.74
N ILE A 362 17.42 14.81 26.60
CA ILE A 362 17.26 13.63 25.74
C ILE A 362 18.65 13.12 25.30
N GLY A 363 18.90 11.82 25.48
CA GLY A 363 20.15 11.16 25.11
C GLY A 363 21.25 11.19 26.16
N ALA A 364 21.05 11.89 27.29
CA ALA A 364 22.02 11.88 28.38
C ALA A 364 21.98 10.56 29.19
N ALA A 365 23.11 10.20 29.79
CA ALA A 365 23.22 9.00 30.61
C ALA A 365 22.63 9.25 32.01
N TYR A 366 21.53 8.56 32.31
CA TYR A 366 20.92 8.56 33.63
C TYR A 366 20.81 7.13 34.17
N THR A 367 20.92 6.97 35.49
CA THR A 367 20.73 5.68 36.15
C THR A 367 19.77 5.81 37.33
N VAL A 368 18.91 4.81 37.53
CA VAL A 368 17.98 4.75 38.66
C VAL A 368 18.56 3.85 39.75
N ILE A 369 18.52 4.34 41.00
CA ILE A 369 18.76 3.56 42.21
C ILE A 369 17.54 3.64 43.13
N ALA A 370 17.33 2.61 43.96
CA ALA A 370 16.17 2.55 44.85
C ALA A 370 16.51 2.05 46.25
N ALA A 371 15.71 2.44 47.23
CA ALA A 371 15.75 1.96 48.61
C ALA A 371 14.34 1.55 49.06
N ALA A 372 14.25 0.57 49.97
CA ALA A 372 12.99 0.15 50.57
C ALA A 372 12.69 1.02 51.81
N CYS A 373 11.42 1.34 52.03
CA CYS A 373 10.98 2.19 53.14
C CYS A 373 9.98 1.49 54.06
N ARG A 374 10.06 1.80 55.35
CA ARG A 374 9.07 1.46 56.39
C ARG A 374 8.67 2.75 57.09
N GLY A 375 7.52 3.31 56.74
CA GLY A 375 7.16 4.69 57.07
C GLY A 375 8.24 5.67 56.58
N TYR A 376 8.76 6.49 57.50
CA TYR A 376 9.88 7.41 57.25
C TYR A 376 11.27 6.79 57.51
N SER A 377 11.36 5.48 57.72
CA SER A 377 12.64 4.76 57.74
C SER A 377 13.04 4.37 56.32
N THR A 378 14.19 4.85 55.85
CA THR A 378 14.76 4.53 54.53
C THR A 378 15.94 3.59 54.68
N GLY A 379 15.87 2.43 54.03
CA GLY A 379 16.97 1.48 53.97
C GLY A 379 18.10 1.90 53.04
N PRO A 380 19.13 1.06 52.85
CA PRO A 380 20.23 1.36 51.94
C PRO A 380 19.74 1.37 50.48
N TYR A 381 20.27 2.30 49.68
CA TYR A 381 20.05 2.31 48.24
C TYR A 381 20.78 1.14 47.54
N THR A 382 20.25 0.70 46.41
CA THR A 382 20.88 -0.28 45.53
C THR A 382 22.27 0.16 45.08
N THR A 383 23.24 -0.75 45.10
CA THR A 383 24.63 -0.51 44.67
C THR A 383 24.81 -0.58 43.15
N THR A 384 23.87 -1.20 42.44
CA THR A 384 23.82 -1.24 40.97
C THR A 384 22.59 -0.46 40.48
N GLY A 385 22.82 0.47 39.56
CA GLY A 385 21.75 1.25 38.93
C GLY A 385 21.29 0.66 37.60
N LEU A 386 20.03 0.91 37.23
CA LEU A 386 19.51 0.59 35.90
C LEU A 386 19.56 1.82 34.98
N PRO A 387 20.03 1.69 33.73
CA PRO A 387 20.05 2.81 32.79
C PRO A 387 18.63 3.25 32.39
N VAL A 388 18.43 4.55 32.23
CA VAL A 388 17.17 5.12 31.74
C VAL A 388 17.29 5.48 30.27
N LEU A 389 16.38 4.95 29.47
CA LEU A 389 16.28 5.26 28.05
C LEU A 389 15.34 6.47 27.87
N THR A 390 15.85 7.56 27.30
CA THR A 390 15.15 8.84 27.12
C THR A 390 14.87 9.17 25.65
N SER A 391 15.60 8.61 24.69
CA SER A 391 15.38 8.78 23.26
C SER A 391 14.30 7.84 22.73
N ALA A 392 13.47 8.33 21.79
CA ALA A 392 12.52 7.50 21.04
C ALA A 392 13.14 7.13 19.68
N ALA A 393 13.00 5.87 19.28
CA ALA A 393 13.21 5.50 17.89
C ALA A 393 12.07 6.06 17.03
N ALA A 394 12.35 6.35 15.78
CA ALA A 394 11.44 6.88 14.77
C ALA A 394 11.38 5.87 13.61
N LEU A 395 10.18 5.42 13.29
CA LEU A 395 9.94 4.54 12.15
C LEU A 395 10.22 5.30 10.86
N THR A 396 11.04 4.71 9.99
CA THR A 396 11.44 5.26 8.70
C THR A 396 10.76 4.58 7.52
N GLY A 397 10.17 3.40 7.73
CA GLY A 397 9.44 2.66 6.71
C GLY A 397 8.75 1.42 7.25
N ALA A 398 7.72 0.96 6.55
CA ALA A 398 6.99 -0.27 6.87
C ALA A 398 6.41 -0.92 5.60
N THR A 399 6.46 -2.24 5.52
CA THR A 399 5.85 -3.04 4.46
C THR A 399 5.07 -4.17 5.09
N LEU A 400 3.79 -4.31 4.75
CA LEU A 400 3.00 -5.48 5.07
C LEU A 400 2.80 -6.28 3.78
N ASP A 401 3.30 -7.52 3.74
CA ASP A 401 3.09 -8.42 2.60
C ASP A 401 3.10 -9.88 3.05
N GLY A 402 2.24 -10.72 2.48
CA GLY A 402 2.19 -12.15 2.81
C GLY A 402 1.96 -12.48 4.29
N GLY A 403 1.30 -11.59 5.05
CA GLY A 403 1.14 -11.75 6.50
C GLY A 403 2.40 -11.47 7.31
N VAL A 404 3.41 -10.79 6.74
CA VAL A 404 4.62 -10.35 7.43
C VAL A 404 4.72 -8.84 7.35
N VAL A 405 4.92 -8.20 8.50
CA VAL A 405 5.22 -6.76 8.58
C VAL A 405 6.71 -6.58 8.76
N THR A 406 7.38 -5.98 7.79
CA THR A 406 8.78 -5.54 7.89
C THR A 406 8.84 -4.05 8.12
N ALA A 407 9.54 -3.61 9.16
CA ALA A 407 9.69 -2.20 9.51
C ALA A 407 11.15 -1.80 9.65
N SER A 408 11.43 -0.52 9.43
CA SER A 408 12.74 0.11 9.64
C SER A 408 12.60 1.34 10.54
N TRP A 409 13.63 1.63 11.32
CA TRP A 409 13.70 2.78 12.24
C TRP A 409 15.15 3.25 12.43
N ASN A 410 15.33 4.48 12.93
CA ASN A 410 16.65 4.94 13.35
C ASN A 410 17.04 4.31 14.69
N THR A 411 18.31 3.95 14.83
CA THR A 411 18.85 3.48 16.11
C THR A 411 19.10 4.66 17.04
N VAL A 412 18.72 4.53 18.31
CA VAL A 412 19.03 5.48 19.38
C VAL A 412 20.38 5.16 20.03
N THR A 413 21.05 6.19 20.56
CA THR A 413 22.41 6.11 21.13
C THR A 413 22.45 6.16 22.66
N ASP A 414 21.29 6.03 23.32
CA ASP A 414 21.20 6.04 24.77
C ASP A 414 22.09 4.94 25.38
N THR A 415 22.72 5.27 26.50
CA THR A 415 23.56 4.31 27.22
C THR A 415 22.66 3.19 27.80
N GLY A 416 22.94 1.93 27.43
CA GLY A 416 22.19 0.76 27.92
C GLY A 416 21.15 0.19 26.96
N VAL A 417 21.01 0.74 25.75
CA VAL A 417 20.16 0.15 24.69
C VAL A 417 20.77 -1.18 24.24
N THR A 418 20.01 -2.25 24.33
CA THR A 418 20.42 -3.60 23.89
C THR A 418 19.59 -4.11 22.71
N GLY A 419 18.47 -3.46 22.39
CA GLY A 419 17.66 -3.77 21.21
C GLY A 419 16.43 -2.88 21.09
N TYR A 420 15.47 -3.34 20.30
CA TYR A 420 14.19 -2.67 20.06
C TYR A 420 13.07 -3.70 20.12
N ARG A 421 11.98 -3.35 20.76
CA ARG A 421 10.71 -4.08 20.67
C ARG A 421 9.84 -3.40 19.62
N LEU A 422 9.40 -4.17 18.62
CA LEU A 422 8.43 -3.72 17.63
C LEU A 422 7.08 -4.33 17.99
N ASP A 423 6.09 -3.46 18.21
CA ASP A 423 4.73 -3.83 18.58
C ASP A 423 3.77 -3.42 17.45
N LEU A 424 2.90 -4.33 17.04
CA LEU A 424 1.75 -4.07 16.19
C LEU A 424 0.52 -3.87 17.09
N VAL A 425 -0.11 -2.70 17.01
CA VAL A 425 -1.26 -2.34 17.84
C VAL A 425 -2.51 -2.09 17.00
N SER A 426 -3.68 -2.49 17.51
CA SER A 426 -4.98 -2.09 16.94
C SER A 426 -5.17 -0.57 17.10
N GLY A 427 -5.81 0.13 16.16
CA GLY A 427 -5.66 1.58 15.99
C GLY A 427 -6.20 2.51 17.10
N HIS A 428 -5.51 3.66 17.25
CA HIS A 428 -5.74 4.86 18.07
C HIS A 428 -5.46 4.83 19.60
N SER A 429 -4.32 5.46 19.94
CA SER A 429 -3.83 5.87 21.28
C SER A 429 -3.15 4.79 22.12
N VAL A 430 -1.94 5.11 22.58
CA VAL A 430 -1.00 4.24 23.32
C VAL A 430 -1.55 3.78 24.68
N SER A 431 -2.65 4.39 25.16
CA SER A 431 -3.26 4.09 26.45
C SER A 431 -4.46 3.14 26.31
N GLY A 432 -4.20 1.82 26.20
CA GLY A 432 -5.22 0.79 26.47
C GLY A 432 -5.51 -0.26 25.37
N LEU A 433 -4.71 -0.35 24.30
CA LEU A 433 -4.94 -1.30 23.20
C LEU A 433 -4.15 -2.61 23.34
N GLY A 434 -4.77 -3.72 22.91
CA GLY A 434 -4.13 -5.02 22.87
C GLY A 434 -3.04 -5.09 21.79
N VAL A 435 -1.83 -5.46 22.20
CA VAL A 435 -0.72 -5.78 21.29
C VAL A 435 -1.10 -7.01 20.47
N MET A 436 -1.17 -6.86 19.16
CA MET A 436 -1.56 -7.92 18.22
C MET A 436 -0.39 -8.86 17.92
N ALA A 437 0.81 -8.30 17.80
CA ALA A 437 2.06 -9.03 17.63
C ALA A 437 3.22 -8.21 18.21
N SER A 438 4.20 -8.88 18.77
CA SER A 438 5.40 -8.25 19.35
C SER A 438 6.64 -9.07 19.04
N GLY A 439 7.77 -8.40 18.85
CA GLY A 439 9.05 -9.04 18.60
C GLY A 439 10.21 -8.13 18.99
N THR A 440 11.33 -8.72 19.38
CA THR A 440 12.55 -8.01 19.78
C THR A 440 13.65 -8.19 18.75
N PHE A 441 14.30 -7.09 18.37
CA PHE A 441 15.30 -7.05 17.31
C PHE A 441 16.55 -6.27 17.75
N SER A 442 17.71 -6.66 17.22
CA SER A 442 18.94 -5.89 17.30
C SER A 442 19.13 -5.09 16.00
N GLY A 443 19.35 -3.78 16.10
CA GLY A 443 19.53 -2.90 14.94
C GLY A 443 18.29 -2.09 14.53
N GLY A 444 18.32 -1.52 13.32
CA GLY A 444 17.33 -0.56 12.80
C GLY A 444 16.21 -1.17 11.93
N THR A 445 16.03 -2.49 11.94
CA THR A 445 15.04 -3.19 11.13
C THR A 445 14.51 -4.43 11.84
N GLY A 446 13.25 -4.80 11.59
CA GLY A 446 12.64 -6.02 12.12
C GLY A 446 11.43 -6.48 11.33
N SER A 447 11.08 -7.76 11.49
CA SER A 447 9.93 -8.37 10.81
C SER A 447 9.06 -9.16 11.77
N LEU A 448 7.75 -8.92 11.74
CA LEU A 448 6.73 -9.62 12.55
C LEU A 448 5.83 -10.45 11.65
N SER A 449 5.62 -11.71 11.99
CA SER A 449 4.54 -12.50 11.39
C SER A 449 3.21 -12.11 12.01
N VAL A 450 2.21 -11.83 11.17
CA VAL A 450 0.87 -11.37 11.53
C VAL A 450 -0.14 -12.38 10.94
N PRO A 451 -0.45 -13.47 11.66
CA PRO A 451 -1.17 -14.60 11.11
C PRO A 451 -2.62 -14.28 10.68
N GLN A 452 -3.25 -13.26 11.26
CA GLN A 452 -4.53 -12.70 10.79
C GLN A 452 -4.74 -11.29 11.34
N LEU A 453 -4.88 -10.29 10.47
CA LEU A 453 -5.45 -9.00 10.84
C LEU A 453 -6.98 -9.17 10.91
N PRO A 454 -7.68 -8.65 11.95
CA PRO A 454 -9.13 -8.73 12.03
C PRO A 454 -9.76 -8.15 10.76
N ALA A 455 -10.54 -8.97 10.05
CA ALA A 455 -11.33 -8.50 8.92
C ALA A 455 -12.24 -7.36 9.41
N GLY A 456 -12.18 -6.23 8.72
CA GLY A 456 -12.60 -4.93 9.21
C GLY A 456 -13.98 -4.88 9.90
N ALA A 457 -13.96 -4.47 11.16
CA ALA A 457 -14.91 -3.45 11.59
C ALA A 457 -14.29 -2.10 11.22
N GLN A 458 -14.98 -1.34 10.38
CA GLN A 458 -14.55 -0.06 9.80
C GLN A 458 -13.78 0.83 10.79
N GLY A 459 -12.57 1.26 10.42
CA GLY A 459 -12.16 2.64 10.72
C GLY A 459 -10.70 2.93 11.08
N ALA A 460 -9.88 1.98 11.54
CA ALA A 460 -8.51 2.31 11.92
C ALA A 460 -7.53 1.22 11.52
N ALA A 461 -6.63 1.55 10.58
CA ALA A 461 -5.51 0.70 10.22
C ALA A 461 -4.65 0.40 11.47
N PRO A 462 -4.11 -0.83 11.61
CA PRO A 462 -3.19 -1.13 12.69
C PRO A 462 -1.94 -0.25 12.57
N SER A 463 -1.35 0.09 13.72
CA SER A 463 -0.16 0.92 13.76
C SER A 463 1.03 0.16 14.32
N LEU A 464 2.22 0.51 13.84
CA LEU A 464 3.47 0.06 14.42
C LEU A 464 3.98 1.06 15.45
N VAL A 465 4.48 0.53 16.56
CA VAL A 465 5.23 1.28 17.56
C VAL A 465 6.55 0.54 17.78
N VAL A 466 7.67 1.26 17.70
CA VAL A 466 8.97 0.73 18.08
C VAL A 466 9.42 1.36 19.38
N THR A 467 9.85 0.54 20.32
CA THR A 467 10.30 0.94 21.66
C THR A 467 11.73 0.47 21.87
N PRO A 468 12.70 1.37 22.12
CA PRO A 468 14.03 0.97 22.55
C PRO A 468 13.97 0.16 23.85
N ILE A 469 14.71 -0.94 23.91
CA ILE A 469 14.81 -1.78 25.11
C ILE A 469 16.26 -1.89 25.54
N GLY A 470 16.46 -2.02 26.84
CA GLY A 470 17.76 -2.18 27.47
C GLY A 470 17.68 -3.19 28.60
N SER A 471 18.83 -3.71 29.00
CA SER A 471 18.96 -4.61 30.14
C SER A 471 20.16 -4.22 30.98
N GLY A 472 19.99 -4.20 32.30
CA GLY A 472 21.07 -4.08 33.26
C GLY A 472 21.37 -5.41 33.94
N ALA A 473 22.29 -5.40 34.91
CA ALA A 473 22.66 -6.61 35.66
C ALA A 473 21.51 -7.19 36.52
N THR A 474 20.50 -6.38 36.83
CA THR A 474 19.46 -6.72 37.81
C THR A 474 18.02 -6.50 37.34
N GLY A 475 17.79 -6.04 36.09
CA GLY A 475 16.45 -5.74 35.58
C GLY A 475 16.42 -5.24 34.13
N SER A 476 15.22 -4.87 33.66
CA SER A 476 14.99 -4.39 32.28
C SER A 476 14.60 -2.92 32.23
N THR A 477 14.96 -2.24 31.14
CA THR A 477 14.58 -0.84 30.89
C THR A 477 13.91 -0.72 29.53
N THR A 478 12.89 0.11 29.44
CA THR A 478 12.18 0.41 28.20
C THR A 478 12.07 1.91 28.02
N GLY A 479 12.46 2.37 26.83
CA GLY A 479 12.37 3.77 26.45
C GLY A 479 10.96 4.18 26.04
N PRO A 480 10.79 5.44 25.61
CA PRO A 480 9.56 5.89 24.97
C PRO A 480 9.28 5.09 23.68
N GLY A 481 8.02 4.77 23.44
CA GLY A 481 7.57 4.30 22.12
C GLY A 481 7.69 5.41 21.07
N SER A 482 7.93 5.01 19.82
CA SER A 482 7.85 5.89 18.66
C SER A 482 6.45 6.50 18.51
N VAL A 483 6.33 7.54 17.69
CA VAL A 483 5.03 7.91 17.11
C VAL A 483 4.50 6.68 16.36
N ALA A 484 3.22 6.37 16.54
CA ALA A 484 2.58 5.23 15.91
C ALA A 484 2.52 5.44 14.39
N LEU A 485 3.09 4.51 13.61
CA LEU A 485 3.03 4.55 12.14
C LEU A 485 1.87 3.67 11.66
N ALA A 486 0.82 4.29 11.13
CA ALA A 486 -0.31 3.56 10.54
C ALA A 486 0.12 2.76 9.31
N LEU A 487 -0.25 1.48 9.27
CA LEU A 487 0.00 0.60 8.12
C LEU A 487 -1.08 0.77 7.05
N ILE A 488 -0.81 0.19 5.87
CA ILE A 488 -1.83 -0.12 4.87
C ILE A 488 -2.12 -1.62 5.01
N SER A 489 -3.27 -1.98 5.58
CA SER A 489 -3.65 -3.38 5.83
C SER A 489 -4.45 -4.02 4.71
N GLU A 490 -5.16 -3.23 3.93
CA GLU A 490 -6.01 -3.72 2.84
C GLU A 490 -5.22 -3.86 1.53
N ALA A 491 -5.35 -5.01 0.89
CA ALA A 491 -4.87 -5.20 -0.47
C ALA A 491 -5.80 -4.46 -1.43
N VAL A 492 -5.23 -3.72 -2.38
CA VAL A 492 -6.00 -3.17 -3.49
C VAL A 492 -6.44 -4.29 -4.42
N ALA A 493 -7.54 -4.09 -5.15
CA ALA A 493 -7.96 -4.98 -6.23
C ALA A 493 -7.66 -4.34 -7.59
N VAL A 494 -7.28 -5.14 -8.58
CA VAL A 494 -7.29 -4.68 -9.97
C VAL A 494 -8.74 -4.69 -10.46
N THR A 495 -9.30 -3.50 -10.65
CA THR A 495 -10.72 -3.32 -10.98
C THR A 495 -10.99 -3.09 -12.47
N GLY A 496 -9.96 -2.70 -13.23
CA GLY A 496 -10.04 -2.54 -14.68
C GLY A 496 -8.67 -2.56 -15.34
N ILE A 497 -8.57 -3.16 -16.51
CA ILE A 497 -7.41 -3.09 -17.40
C ILE A 497 -7.95 -2.66 -18.77
N ALA A 498 -7.49 -1.53 -19.30
CA ALA A 498 -8.00 -0.98 -20.54
C ALA A 498 -6.86 -0.73 -21.53
N PHE A 499 -6.88 -1.47 -22.63
CA PHE A 499 -6.06 -1.16 -23.80
C PHE A 499 -6.73 -0.02 -24.59
N PRO A 500 -5.99 1.01 -25.03
CA PRO A 500 -6.55 2.02 -25.90
C PRO A 500 -6.92 1.43 -27.27
N ALA A 501 -8.09 1.78 -27.80
CA ALA A 501 -8.55 1.30 -29.11
C ALA A 501 -7.63 1.74 -30.27
N ALA A 502 -6.94 2.87 -30.13
CA ALA A 502 -5.97 3.38 -31.10
C ALA A 502 -4.56 2.76 -30.94
N GLY A 503 -4.38 1.87 -29.96
CA GLY A 503 -3.06 1.42 -29.50
C GLY A 503 -2.39 2.43 -28.56
N GLY A 504 -1.36 1.98 -27.85
CA GLY A 504 -0.62 2.81 -26.88
C GLY A 504 -0.56 2.16 -25.50
N ASP A 505 -0.26 2.97 -24.50
CA ASP A 505 -0.01 2.49 -23.15
C ASP A 505 -1.30 1.99 -22.47
N VAL A 506 -1.19 0.92 -21.70
CA VAL A 506 -2.33 0.23 -21.07
C VAL A 506 -2.61 0.82 -19.70
N ALA A 507 -3.85 1.19 -19.44
CA ALA A 507 -4.28 1.71 -18.14
C ALA A 507 -4.76 0.57 -17.23
N VAL A 508 -4.14 0.40 -16.07
CA VAL A 508 -4.57 -0.52 -15.02
C VAL A 508 -5.14 0.29 -13.86
N THR A 509 -6.40 0.05 -13.52
CA THR A 509 -7.10 0.75 -12.44
C THR A 509 -7.19 -0.15 -11.20
N LEU A 510 -6.62 0.34 -10.11
CA LEU A 510 -6.64 -0.29 -8.79
C LEU A 510 -7.78 0.31 -7.95
N SER A 511 -8.34 -0.47 -7.02
CA SER A 511 -9.22 0.08 -5.99
C SER A 511 -8.43 0.95 -5.01
N ALA A 512 -9.11 1.93 -4.38
CA ALA A 512 -8.53 2.60 -3.22
C ALA A 512 -8.49 1.66 -2.01
N ALA A 513 -7.44 1.75 -1.19
CA ALA A 513 -7.38 1.06 0.09
C ALA A 513 -8.16 1.82 1.18
N GLY A 514 -8.34 3.14 1.01
CA GLY A 514 -9.13 4.01 1.89
C GLY A 514 -8.47 4.29 3.24
N GLN A 515 -7.14 4.14 3.34
CA GLN A 515 -6.41 4.23 4.60
C GLN A 515 -5.48 5.45 4.67
N GLY A 516 -5.49 6.34 3.66
CA GLY A 516 -4.68 7.55 3.59
C GLY A 516 -3.45 7.41 2.69
N GLU A 517 -3.46 6.45 1.77
CA GLU A 517 -2.49 6.28 0.69
C GLU A 517 -2.39 7.50 -0.23
N ASP A 518 -1.18 7.78 -0.72
CA ASP A 518 -0.85 8.90 -1.64
C ASP A 518 -0.18 8.43 -2.94
N GLY A 519 -0.07 7.11 -3.12
CA GLY A 519 0.46 6.50 -4.33
C GLY A 519 0.15 5.02 -4.44
N TYR A 520 0.48 4.44 -5.58
CA TYR A 520 0.21 3.06 -5.95
C TYR A 520 1.41 2.49 -6.70
N ALA A 521 1.64 1.19 -6.55
CA ALA A 521 2.65 0.46 -7.31
C ALA A 521 2.00 -0.72 -8.02
N LEU A 522 2.48 -1.04 -9.22
CA LEU A 522 2.05 -2.17 -10.04
C LEU A 522 3.26 -2.98 -10.45
N GLU A 523 3.15 -4.31 -10.40
CA GLU A 523 4.11 -5.20 -11.04
C GLU A 523 3.49 -5.86 -12.26
N LEU A 524 4.22 -5.81 -13.38
CA LEU A 524 3.93 -6.57 -14.58
C LEU A 524 4.80 -7.83 -14.58
N TRP A 525 4.15 -8.98 -14.68
CA TRP A 525 4.79 -10.29 -14.72
C TRP A 525 4.59 -10.93 -16.09
N LYS A 526 5.68 -11.39 -16.69
CA LYS A 526 5.73 -12.04 -18.00
C LYS A 526 6.18 -13.49 -17.82
N ASN A 527 5.33 -14.45 -18.22
CA ASN A 527 5.58 -15.89 -18.07
C ASN A 527 6.00 -16.28 -16.63
N GLY A 528 5.37 -15.68 -15.63
CA GLY A 528 5.68 -15.94 -14.22
C GLY A 528 6.98 -15.31 -13.70
N THR A 529 7.65 -14.45 -14.47
CA THR A 529 8.80 -13.65 -14.02
C THR A 529 8.44 -12.18 -13.96
N LEU A 530 8.90 -11.46 -12.93
CA LEU A 530 8.76 -10.00 -12.85
C LEU A 530 9.44 -9.34 -14.05
N SER A 531 8.68 -8.59 -14.83
CA SER A 531 9.16 -7.87 -16.01
C SER A 531 9.37 -6.38 -15.72
N GLN A 532 8.40 -5.73 -15.08
CA GLN A 532 8.50 -4.32 -14.71
C GLN A 532 7.84 -4.03 -13.37
N SER A 533 8.32 -2.99 -12.70
CA SER A 533 7.68 -2.37 -11.54
C SER A 533 7.40 -0.91 -11.85
N LEU A 534 6.14 -0.52 -11.70
CA LEU A 534 5.60 0.78 -12.07
C LEU A 534 5.01 1.46 -10.85
N THR A 535 4.94 2.79 -10.86
CA THR A 535 4.35 3.57 -9.76
C THR A 535 3.45 4.67 -10.32
N SER A 536 2.46 5.09 -9.52
CA SER A 536 1.54 6.18 -9.84
C SER A 536 1.13 6.92 -8.57
N ALA A 537 0.79 8.20 -8.70
CA ALA A 537 0.18 8.98 -7.61
C ALA A 537 -1.34 8.75 -7.52
N THR A 538 -1.93 8.06 -8.49
CA THR A 538 -3.39 7.82 -8.57
C THR A 538 -3.67 6.32 -8.65
N THR A 539 -4.94 5.95 -8.51
CA THR A 539 -5.42 4.56 -8.66
C THR A 539 -5.16 3.98 -10.05
N THR A 540 -4.86 4.81 -11.05
CA THR A 540 -4.54 4.36 -12.40
C THR A 540 -3.02 4.30 -12.58
N VAL A 541 -2.51 3.13 -12.92
CA VAL A 541 -1.09 2.89 -13.25
C VAL A 541 -1.00 2.52 -14.73
N THR A 542 -0.10 3.18 -15.45
CA THR A 542 0.06 2.98 -16.89
C THR A 542 1.21 2.01 -17.18
N ILE A 543 0.94 0.97 -17.98
CA ILE A 543 1.95 0.05 -18.51
C ILE A 543 2.36 0.55 -19.91
N PRO A 544 3.65 0.84 -20.16
CA PRO A 544 4.11 1.23 -21.48
C PRO A 544 3.83 0.16 -22.53
N ALA A 545 3.34 0.55 -23.71
CA ALA A 545 3.01 -0.40 -24.78
C ALA A 545 4.19 -1.33 -25.16
N ALA A 546 5.41 -0.78 -25.14
CA ALA A 546 6.64 -1.52 -25.42
C ALA A 546 6.91 -2.67 -24.43
N ALA A 547 6.32 -2.65 -23.23
CA ALA A 547 6.44 -3.73 -22.24
C ALA A 547 5.69 -5.01 -22.67
N LEU A 548 4.72 -4.87 -23.59
CA LEU A 548 3.83 -5.92 -24.06
C LEU A 548 4.12 -6.33 -25.52
N ALA A 549 5.30 -5.99 -26.04
CA ALA A 549 5.65 -6.23 -27.45
C ALA A 549 5.86 -7.72 -27.81
N ASP A 550 6.17 -8.55 -26.81
CA ASP A 550 6.45 -9.97 -27.02
C ASP A 550 5.21 -10.81 -26.73
N PRO A 551 4.86 -11.80 -27.58
CA PRO A 551 3.76 -12.71 -27.30
C PRO A 551 4.08 -13.59 -26.08
N ALA A 552 3.40 -13.35 -24.95
CA ALA A 552 3.62 -14.05 -23.68
C ALA A 552 2.38 -14.03 -22.79
N SER A 553 2.35 -14.85 -21.74
CA SER A 553 1.31 -14.75 -20.72
C SER A 553 1.66 -13.62 -19.76
N TYR A 554 0.84 -12.57 -19.74
CA TYR A 554 1.00 -11.44 -18.84
C TYR A 554 0.02 -11.48 -17.66
N THR A 555 0.51 -11.13 -16.48
CA THR A 555 -0.31 -10.95 -15.28
C THR A 555 0.15 -9.70 -14.55
N VAL A 556 -0.77 -9.05 -13.84
CA VAL A 556 -0.49 -7.85 -13.05
C VAL A 556 -0.95 -8.01 -11.62
N ARG A 557 -0.27 -7.34 -10.70
CA ARG A 557 -0.72 -7.16 -9.32
C ARG A 557 -0.37 -5.76 -8.84
N GLY A 558 -1.22 -5.19 -8.01
CA GLY A 558 -1.07 -3.83 -7.49
C GLY A 558 -0.96 -3.79 -5.97
N ARG A 559 -0.44 -2.69 -5.44
CA ARG A 559 -0.53 -2.34 -4.01
C ARG A 559 -0.64 -0.83 -3.83
N ALA A 560 -1.23 -0.40 -2.72
CA ALA A 560 -1.19 0.98 -2.29
C ALA A 560 0.12 1.31 -1.54
N THR A 561 0.53 2.58 -1.62
CA THR A 561 1.73 3.11 -0.98
C THR A 561 1.45 4.46 -0.32
N ARG A 562 2.26 4.84 0.67
CA ARG A 562 2.18 6.15 1.33
C ARG A 562 3.56 6.78 1.51
N SER A 563 3.62 8.11 1.59
CA SER A 563 4.80 8.87 1.97
C SER A 563 5.99 8.56 1.06
N ASN A 564 5.79 8.68 -0.27
CA ASN A 564 6.79 8.30 -1.29
C ASN A 564 7.23 6.82 -1.18
N ALA A 565 6.28 5.92 -0.97
CA ALA A 565 6.49 4.48 -0.84
C ALA A 565 7.37 4.03 0.33
N THR A 566 7.44 4.81 1.41
CA THR A 566 8.01 4.34 2.70
C THR A 566 7.04 3.42 3.44
N VAL A 567 5.73 3.57 3.24
CA VAL A 567 4.72 2.60 3.70
C VAL A 567 4.15 1.86 2.50
N LYS A 568 4.17 0.52 2.53
CA LYS A 568 3.71 -0.35 1.45
C LYS A 568 2.68 -1.34 1.98
N GLY A 569 1.49 -1.36 1.37
CA GLY A 569 0.46 -2.35 1.66
C GLY A 569 0.72 -3.70 0.97
N PRO A 570 -0.13 -4.70 1.25
CA PRO A 570 -0.01 -6.02 0.64
C PRO A 570 -0.29 -6.00 -0.86
N TRP A 571 0.36 -6.90 -1.58
CA TRP A 571 0.07 -7.10 -3.00
C TRP A 571 -1.31 -7.71 -3.20
N SER A 572 -2.01 -7.24 -4.24
CA SER A 572 -3.21 -7.88 -4.75
C SER A 572 -2.90 -9.29 -5.27
N THR A 573 -3.96 -10.08 -5.48
CA THR A 573 -3.86 -11.30 -6.29
C THR A 573 -3.44 -10.96 -7.72
N PHE A 574 -2.78 -11.92 -8.37
CA PHE A 574 -2.45 -11.80 -9.79
C PHE A 574 -3.73 -11.77 -10.63
N THR A 575 -3.85 -10.75 -11.47
CA THR A 575 -4.94 -10.59 -12.44
C THR A 575 -4.37 -10.84 -13.84
N PRO A 576 -4.92 -11.80 -14.60
CA PRO A 576 -4.53 -12.02 -15.99
C PRO A 576 -4.77 -10.78 -16.84
N LEU A 577 -3.78 -10.44 -17.66
CA LEU A 577 -3.84 -9.36 -18.63
C LEU A 577 -4.09 -9.99 -20.00
N ALA A 578 -5.34 -9.94 -20.47
CA ALA A 578 -5.73 -10.49 -21.77
C ALA A 578 -5.29 -9.56 -22.91
N ASP A 579 -4.16 -9.89 -23.52
CA ASP A 579 -3.45 -9.10 -24.54
C ASP A 579 -3.68 -9.59 -25.99
N ILE A 580 -4.66 -10.45 -26.21
CA ILE A 580 -4.97 -10.98 -27.54
C ILE A 580 -6.07 -10.14 -28.20
N ALA A 581 -5.76 -9.54 -29.34
CA ALA A 581 -6.74 -8.84 -30.17
C ALA A 581 -7.61 -9.85 -30.95
N PRO A 582 -8.91 -9.57 -31.18
CA PRO A 582 -9.74 -10.42 -32.04
C PRO A 582 -9.16 -10.56 -33.46
N ALA A 583 -8.94 -11.78 -33.92
CA ALA A 583 -8.43 -12.03 -35.26
C ALA A 583 -9.55 -12.03 -36.31
N GLY A 584 -9.21 -11.78 -37.57
CA GLY A 584 -10.12 -11.92 -38.70
C GLY A 584 -11.29 -10.94 -38.71
N LEU A 585 -11.12 -9.72 -38.16
CA LEU A 585 -12.14 -8.67 -38.28
C LEU A 585 -12.42 -8.38 -39.76
N ALA A 586 -13.64 -8.69 -40.18
CA ALA A 586 -14.17 -8.37 -41.50
C ALA A 586 -15.35 -7.42 -41.35
N ILE A 587 -15.40 -6.39 -42.20
CA ILE A 587 -16.48 -5.41 -42.26
C ILE A 587 -17.10 -5.46 -43.66
N ALA A 588 -18.39 -5.77 -43.73
CA ALA A 588 -19.20 -5.57 -44.91
C ALA A 588 -19.98 -4.26 -44.75
N TYR A 589 -19.53 -3.24 -45.49
CA TYR A 589 -20.23 -1.99 -45.77
C TYR A 589 -21.59 -2.25 -46.41
N ASP A 590 -22.65 -1.45 -46.35
CA ASP A 590 -23.69 -1.38 -47.41
C ASP A 590 -24.14 0.04 -47.75
N GLY A 591 -23.53 1.06 -47.13
CA GLY A 591 -23.94 2.45 -47.27
C GLY A 591 -25.06 2.86 -46.30
N ALA A 592 -25.64 1.92 -45.56
CA ALA A 592 -26.58 2.18 -44.47
C ALA A 592 -26.32 1.33 -43.22
N THR A 593 -25.74 0.14 -43.38
CA THR A 593 -25.57 -0.88 -42.35
C THR A 593 -24.20 -1.53 -42.46
N ALA A 594 -23.46 -1.55 -41.36
CA ALA A 594 -22.20 -2.27 -41.26
C ALA A 594 -22.45 -3.64 -40.63
N THR A 595 -22.00 -4.70 -41.31
CA THR A 595 -21.97 -6.05 -40.75
C THR A 595 -20.54 -6.43 -40.44
N LEU A 596 -20.24 -6.57 -39.15
CA LEU A 596 -18.93 -6.92 -38.62
C LEU A 596 -18.92 -8.38 -38.20
N SER A 597 -17.81 -9.07 -38.45
CA SER A 597 -17.55 -10.44 -37.94
C SER A 597 -16.08 -10.61 -37.58
N TRP A 598 -15.79 -11.38 -36.55
CA TRP A 598 -14.44 -11.67 -36.08
C TRP A 598 -14.36 -13.09 -35.49
N GLN A 599 -13.14 -13.56 -35.20
CA GLN A 599 -12.94 -14.85 -34.53
C GLN A 599 -13.10 -14.72 -33.01
N ALA A 600 -13.61 -15.79 -32.38
CA ALA A 600 -13.71 -15.85 -30.92
C ALA A 600 -12.32 -15.78 -30.27
N VAL A 601 -12.21 -15.08 -29.14
CA VAL A 601 -10.99 -14.97 -28.33
C VAL A 601 -11.22 -15.83 -27.09
N ALA A 602 -10.30 -16.76 -26.83
CA ALA A 602 -10.43 -17.68 -25.71
C ALA A 602 -10.52 -16.92 -24.37
N GLY A 603 -11.51 -17.26 -23.55
CA GLY A 603 -11.74 -16.61 -22.26
C GLY A 603 -12.42 -15.23 -22.32
N ALA A 604 -12.78 -14.73 -23.51
CA ALA A 604 -13.58 -13.51 -23.63
C ALA A 604 -15.05 -13.78 -23.23
N SER A 605 -15.61 -12.92 -22.39
CA SER A 605 -17.02 -12.95 -21.98
C SER A 605 -17.90 -12.05 -22.86
N ALA A 606 -17.33 -11.02 -23.47
CA ALA A 606 -18.01 -10.10 -24.37
C ALA A 606 -17.01 -9.41 -25.30
N TYR A 607 -17.51 -8.58 -26.21
CA TYR A 607 -16.77 -7.75 -27.14
C TYR A 607 -17.33 -6.34 -27.11
N LEU A 608 -16.44 -5.34 -27.07
CA LEU A 608 -16.77 -3.94 -27.21
C LEU A 608 -16.39 -3.47 -28.61
N VAL A 609 -17.38 -3.02 -29.38
CA VAL A 609 -17.18 -2.41 -30.70
C VAL A 609 -17.25 -0.89 -30.57
N THR A 610 -16.21 -0.18 -30.99
CA THR A 610 -16.09 1.29 -30.94
C THR A 610 -15.84 1.88 -32.33
N GLY A 611 -15.85 3.21 -32.44
CA GLY A 611 -15.69 3.93 -33.72
C GLY A 611 -16.99 4.13 -34.51
N ILE A 612 -18.12 3.64 -33.98
CA ILE A 612 -19.45 3.87 -34.56
C ILE A 612 -19.81 5.37 -34.36
N PRO A 613 -20.12 6.12 -35.44
CA PRO A 613 -20.50 7.52 -35.32
C PRO A 613 -21.65 7.74 -34.35
N ASN A 614 -21.56 8.77 -33.51
CA ASN A 614 -22.56 9.12 -32.49
C ASN A 614 -22.84 8.02 -31.43
N SER A 615 -21.89 7.09 -31.22
CA SER A 615 -21.98 6.04 -30.21
C SER A 615 -20.72 6.00 -29.33
N THR A 616 -20.89 5.68 -28.05
CA THR A 616 -19.78 5.40 -27.12
C THR A 616 -19.25 3.96 -27.26
N GLY A 617 -19.87 3.15 -28.12
CA GLY A 617 -19.56 1.76 -28.37
C GLY A 617 -20.74 0.82 -28.08
N VAL A 618 -20.70 -0.36 -28.69
CA VAL A 618 -21.73 -1.40 -28.55
C VAL A 618 -21.09 -2.65 -27.94
N LEU A 619 -21.67 -3.13 -26.84
CA LEU A 619 -21.27 -4.37 -26.21
C LEU A 619 -22.06 -5.54 -26.82
N THR A 620 -21.40 -6.62 -27.19
CA THR A 620 -22.02 -7.85 -27.70
C THR A 620 -21.32 -9.08 -27.17
N THR A 621 -22.04 -10.19 -26.99
CA THR A 621 -21.45 -11.49 -26.65
C THR A 621 -21.26 -12.38 -27.88
N ALA A 622 -21.80 -11.96 -29.04
CA ALA A 622 -21.63 -12.67 -30.31
C ALA A 622 -20.33 -12.25 -31.00
N THR A 623 -19.80 -13.11 -31.87
CA THR A 623 -18.64 -12.82 -32.73
C THR A 623 -19.01 -12.10 -34.03
N ALA A 624 -20.18 -11.47 -34.04
CA ALA A 624 -20.70 -10.66 -35.13
C ALA A 624 -21.59 -9.56 -34.57
N LEU A 625 -21.68 -8.44 -35.31
CA LEU A 625 -22.53 -7.31 -34.98
C LEU A 625 -23.04 -6.65 -36.27
N GLN A 626 -24.32 -6.30 -36.29
CA GLN A 626 -24.91 -5.47 -37.33
C GLN A 626 -25.29 -4.12 -36.73
N VAL A 627 -24.85 -3.02 -37.35
CA VAL A 627 -25.09 -1.66 -36.86
C VAL A 627 -25.45 -0.71 -37.99
N GLY A 628 -26.50 0.09 -37.81
CA GLY A 628 -26.85 1.15 -38.76
C GLY A 628 -25.84 2.29 -38.70
N ILE A 629 -25.18 2.58 -39.82
CA ILE A 629 -24.28 3.70 -39.99
C ILE A 629 -24.67 4.38 -41.30
N ALA A 630 -25.19 5.61 -41.23
CA ALA A 630 -25.56 6.36 -42.42
C ALA A 630 -24.31 6.71 -43.24
N TYR A 631 -24.41 6.58 -44.56
CA TYR A 631 -23.35 7.01 -45.48
C TYR A 631 -23.11 8.52 -45.39
N ALA A 632 -21.84 8.88 -45.28
CA ALA A 632 -21.33 10.23 -45.36
C ALA A 632 -20.11 10.23 -46.28
N SER A 633 -20.12 11.07 -47.32
CA SER A 633 -19.07 11.12 -48.35
C SER A 633 -17.73 11.63 -47.82
N ASP A 634 -17.74 12.36 -46.72
CA ASP A 634 -16.58 13.00 -46.08
C ASP A 634 -16.05 12.23 -44.86
N GLN A 635 -16.67 11.10 -44.48
CA GLN A 635 -16.28 10.32 -43.30
C GLN A 635 -15.97 8.86 -43.65
N ASN A 636 -14.83 8.38 -43.17
CA ASN A 636 -14.49 6.95 -43.16
C ASN A 636 -14.08 6.55 -41.73
N PRO A 637 -15.02 6.25 -40.83
CA PRO A 637 -14.68 5.89 -39.46
C PRO A 637 -13.94 4.54 -39.43
N THR A 638 -12.92 4.47 -38.58
CA THR A 638 -12.29 3.20 -38.20
C THR A 638 -13.14 2.53 -37.14
N LEU A 639 -13.67 1.34 -37.44
CA LEU A 639 -14.37 0.53 -36.44
C LEU A 639 -13.35 -0.41 -35.77
N SER A 640 -13.43 -0.50 -34.45
CA SER A 640 -12.53 -1.31 -33.64
C SER A 640 -13.31 -2.28 -32.77
N VAL A 641 -12.83 -3.52 -32.63
CA VAL A 641 -13.38 -4.52 -31.71
C VAL A 641 -12.34 -4.94 -30.69
N GLN A 642 -12.72 -4.93 -29.41
CA GLN A 642 -11.89 -5.34 -28.28
C GLN A 642 -12.58 -6.48 -27.54
N ALA A 643 -11.84 -7.54 -27.21
CA ALA A 643 -12.33 -8.61 -26.37
C ALA A 643 -12.34 -8.16 -24.90
N ILE A 644 -13.39 -8.51 -24.16
CA ILE A 644 -13.47 -8.31 -22.72
C ILE A 644 -13.27 -9.67 -22.04
N SER A 645 -12.27 -9.79 -21.17
CA SER A 645 -12.03 -10.97 -20.33
C SER A 645 -11.81 -10.56 -18.88
N GLY A 646 -12.75 -10.94 -18.00
CA GLY A 646 -12.75 -10.49 -16.61
C GLY A 646 -12.82 -8.96 -16.53
N VAL A 647 -11.81 -8.34 -15.94
CA VAL A 647 -11.67 -6.88 -15.83
C VAL A 647 -10.87 -6.25 -16.99
N THR A 648 -10.39 -7.05 -17.94
CA THR A 648 -9.58 -6.59 -19.07
C THR A 648 -10.44 -6.31 -20.30
N THR A 649 -10.36 -5.08 -20.83
CA THR A 649 -10.71 -4.76 -22.22
C THR A 649 -9.43 -4.80 -23.04
N GLY A 650 -9.22 -5.89 -23.76
CA GLY A 650 -7.99 -6.23 -24.48
C GLY A 650 -7.73 -5.34 -25.70
N PRO A 651 -6.63 -5.57 -26.44
CA PRO A 651 -6.27 -4.76 -27.59
C PRO A 651 -7.30 -4.85 -28.72
N ALA A 652 -7.35 -3.79 -29.53
CA ALA A 652 -8.32 -3.64 -30.61
C ALA A 652 -7.81 -4.27 -31.91
N ALA A 653 -8.70 -4.97 -32.60
CA ALA A 653 -8.61 -5.14 -34.04
C ALA A 653 -9.43 -4.05 -34.71
N ALA A 654 -8.86 -3.38 -35.72
CA ALA A 654 -9.44 -2.19 -36.33
C ALA A 654 -9.47 -2.30 -37.85
N ALA A 655 -10.55 -1.84 -38.47
CA ALA A 655 -10.69 -1.78 -39.92
C ALA A 655 -11.52 -0.56 -40.34
N GLN A 656 -11.23 -0.03 -41.54
CA GLN A 656 -11.99 1.08 -42.13
C GLN A 656 -13.38 0.60 -42.52
N LEU A 657 -14.40 1.43 -42.28
CA LEU A 657 -15.78 1.12 -42.64
C LEU A 657 -15.96 1.00 -44.16
N PHE A 658 -15.42 1.96 -44.91
CA PHE A 658 -15.42 1.97 -46.37
C PHE A 658 -14.14 1.34 -46.90
N THR A 659 -14.28 0.44 -47.87
CA THR A 659 -13.18 -0.27 -48.53
C THR A 659 -13.14 0.03 -50.03
N ALA A 660 -11.97 -0.09 -50.63
CA ALA A 660 -11.83 0.09 -52.07
C ALA A 660 -12.58 -1.00 -52.84
N GLY A 661 -13.20 -0.65 -53.96
CA GLY A 661 -14.00 -1.57 -54.76
C GLY A 661 -14.69 -0.91 -55.94
N LEU A 662 -15.59 -1.66 -56.57
CA LEU A 662 -16.44 -1.21 -57.66
C LEU A 662 -17.83 -0.85 -57.10
N TYR A 663 -18.28 0.37 -57.37
CA TYR A 663 -19.51 0.93 -56.83
C TYR A 663 -20.45 1.35 -57.97
N PRO A 664 -21.76 1.12 -57.83
CA PRO A 664 -22.72 1.57 -58.83
C PRO A 664 -22.90 3.09 -58.79
N THR A 665 -23.13 3.69 -59.95
CA THR A 665 -23.56 5.08 -60.08
C THR A 665 -24.81 5.15 -60.96
N PHE A 666 -25.81 5.91 -60.48
CA PHE A 666 -27.11 6.11 -61.15
C PHE A 666 -27.47 7.60 -61.15
N ALA A 667 -26.53 8.46 -61.52
CA ALA A 667 -26.83 9.88 -61.65
C ALA A 667 -28.00 10.08 -62.62
N GLN A 668 -28.86 11.06 -62.33
CA GLN A 668 -29.99 11.40 -63.19
C GLN A 668 -29.50 11.67 -64.62
N ASP A 669 -30.27 11.20 -65.62
CA ASP A 669 -29.96 11.36 -67.05
C ASP A 669 -28.63 10.72 -67.50
N THR A 670 -28.13 9.72 -66.76
CA THR A 670 -26.97 8.90 -67.16
C THR A 670 -27.31 7.42 -67.25
N ALA A 671 -26.59 6.68 -68.10
CA ALA A 671 -26.69 5.23 -68.18
C ALA A 671 -26.16 4.57 -66.90
N ALA A 672 -26.74 3.43 -66.51
CA ALA A 672 -26.27 2.65 -65.36
C ALA A 672 -24.79 2.26 -65.54
N ALA A 673 -23.99 2.58 -64.53
CA ALA A 673 -22.55 2.45 -64.61
C ALA A 673 -21.94 1.97 -63.29
N ILE A 674 -20.68 1.54 -63.39
CA ILE A 674 -19.85 1.09 -62.29
C ILE A 674 -18.56 1.89 -62.31
N ILE A 675 -18.20 2.42 -61.15
CA ILE A 675 -16.98 3.21 -60.97
C ILE A 675 -16.10 2.56 -59.90
N PRO A 676 -14.77 2.58 -60.06
CA PRO A 676 -13.89 2.23 -58.97
C PRO A 676 -13.88 3.38 -57.94
N ALA A 677 -13.81 3.05 -56.66
CA ALA A 677 -13.65 4.03 -55.58
C ALA A 677 -12.68 3.52 -54.53
N THR A 678 -11.87 4.42 -54.00
CA THR A 678 -10.89 4.16 -52.92
C THR A 678 -11.24 4.89 -51.62
N ALA A 679 -12.21 5.81 -51.68
CA ALA A 679 -12.68 6.61 -50.55
C ALA A 679 -14.21 6.82 -50.64
N PRO A 680 -14.89 7.11 -49.51
CA PRO A 680 -16.35 7.28 -49.47
C PRO A 680 -16.89 8.33 -50.43
N ALA A 681 -16.13 9.39 -50.74
CA ALA A 681 -16.56 10.45 -51.66
C ALA A 681 -16.76 9.97 -53.11
N MET A 682 -16.18 8.82 -53.49
CA MET A 682 -16.25 8.26 -54.84
C MET A 682 -15.84 9.24 -55.95
N THR A 683 -14.93 10.16 -55.65
CA THR A 683 -14.46 11.19 -56.58
C THR A 683 -13.55 10.60 -57.65
N ALA A 684 -13.54 11.21 -58.83
CA ALA A 684 -12.60 10.88 -59.90
C ALA A 684 -11.15 10.94 -59.40
N TYR A 685 -10.34 9.98 -59.84
CA TYR A 685 -8.93 9.89 -59.53
C TYR A 685 -8.16 9.24 -60.68
N GLN A 686 -6.86 9.53 -60.79
CA GLN A 686 -6.03 8.91 -61.82
C GLN A 686 -5.80 7.44 -61.48
N ILE A 687 -6.22 6.55 -62.36
CA ILE A 687 -6.03 5.10 -62.19
C ILE A 687 -4.68 4.74 -62.79
N THR A 688 -3.85 4.00 -62.03
CA THR A 688 -2.53 3.54 -62.50
C THR A 688 -2.44 2.02 -62.37
N ILE A 689 -2.12 1.31 -63.46
CA ILE A 689 -2.12 -0.16 -63.54
C ILE A 689 -0.75 -0.66 -63.99
N GLY A 690 -0.19 -1.66 -63.30
CA GLY A 690 1.19 -2.10 -63.45
C GLY A 690 1.25 -3.15 -64.54
N LEU A 691 2.09 -2.92 -65.54
CA LEU A 691 2.13 -3.74 -66.74
C LEU A 691 3.51 -4.41 -66.90
N PRO A 692 3.53 -5.66 -67.39
CA PRO A 692 4.77 -6.36 -67.72
C PRO A 692 5.41 -5.74 -68.98
N GLN A 693 6.48 -6.34 -69.48
CA GLN A 693 7.05 -5.97 -70.77
C GLN A 693 5.99 -6.07 -71.90
N LEU A 694 5.67 -4.93 -72.52
CA LEU A 694 4.63 -4.86 -73.56
C LEU A 694 5.19 -5.03 -74.98
N PHE A 695 6.39 -4.49 -75.21
CA PHE A 695 6.95 -4.32 -76.55
C PHE A 695 8.03 -5.35 -76.85
N THR A 696 8.13 -5.79 -78.11
CA THR A 696 9.26 -6.62 -78.56
C THR A 696 10.58 -5.84 -78.56
N THR A 697 10.49 -4.53 -78.78
CA THR A 697 11.60 -3.58 -78.69
C THR A 697 11.10 -2.38 -77.89
N PRO A 698 11.64 -2.11 -76.68
CA PRO A 698 11.22 -0.97 -75.87
C PRO A 698 11.31 0.36 -76.66
N PRO A 699 10.21 1.13 -76.78
CA PRO A 699 10.26 2.51 -77.26
C PRO A 699 11.05 3.39 -76.29
N ALA A 700 11.56 4.54 -76.77
CA ALA A 700 12.06 5.57 -75.86
C ALA A 700 10.90 6.11 -75.01
N ALA A 701 11.19 6.60 -73.80
CA ALA A 701 10.16 7.08 -72.87
C ALA A 701 9.23 8.16 -73.47
N ALA A 702 9.78 9.04 -74.31
CA ALA A 702 9.02 10.10 -75.00
C ALA A 702 8.09 9.57 -76.12
N ASP A 703 8.33 8.35 -76.60
CA ASP A 703 7.59 7.71 -77.69
C ASP A 703 6.61 6.65 -77.17
N LEU A 704 6.41 6.55 -75.85
CA LEU A 704 5.42 5.64 -75.28
C LEU A 704 4.00 6.08 -75.71
N PRO A 705 3.13 5.14 -76.12
CA PRO A 705 1.79 5.47 -76.58
C PRO A 705 0.98 6.26 -75.55
N ALA A 706 0.46 7.41 -75.97
CA ALA A 706 -0.42 8.27 -75.17
C ALA A 706 -1.56 8.82 -76.04
N VAL A 707 -2.79 8.44 -75.72
CA VAL A 707 -4.02 8.89 -76.37
C VAL A 707 -5.07 9.11 -75.28
N ALA A 708 -5.35 10.37 -74.94
CA ALA A 708 -6.25 10.70 -73.84
C ALA A 708 -7.61 9.97 -73.98
N PRO A 709 -8.10 9.31 -72.91
CA PRO A 709 -7.64 9.41 -71.52
C PRO A 709 -6.56 8.40 -71.10
N PHE A 710 -5.99 7.63 -72.02
CA PHE A 710 -5.05 6.55 -71.75
C PHE A 710 -3.59 6.94 -72.07
N ALA A 711 -2.63 6.51 -71.24
CA ALA A 711 -1.22 6.59 -71.58
C ALA A 711 -0.41 5.46 -70.97
N ILE A 712 0.58 4.97 -71.72
CA ILE A 712 1.65 4.12 -71.18
C ILE A 712 2.77 5.03 -70.69
N VAL A 713 3.20 4.79 -69.46
CA VAL A 713 4.37 5.45 -68.85
C VAL A 713 5.35 4.40 -68.34
N GLU A 714 6.55 4.82 -67.98
CA GLU A 714 7.53 3.94 -67.33
C GLU A 714 6.98 3.42 -66.00
N GLY A 715 7.16 2.12 -65.75
CA GLY A 715 6.71 1.45 -64.55
C GLY A 715 7.68 1.61 -63.38
N THR A 716 7.22 1.25 -62.19
CA THR A 716 8.07 1.01 -61.02
C THR A 716 8.21 -0.48 -60.79
N ALA A 717 9.42 -0.93 -60.46
CA ALA A 717 9.71 -2.35 -60.23
C ALA A 717 8.70 -2.96 -59.23
N PRO A 718 8.15 -4.16 -59.50
CA PRO A 718 8.55 -5.15 -60.51
C PRO A 718 7.97 -4.94 -61.92
N TYR A 719 7.15 -3.90 -62.14
CA TYR A 719 6.51 -3.65 -63.43
C TYR A 719 7.42 -2.85 -64.36
N THR A 720 7.43 -3.19 -65.64
CA THR A 720 8.23 -2.47 -66.65
C THR A 720 7.53 -1.19 -67.11
N TYR A 721 6.20 -1.24 -67.21
CA TYR A 721 5.37 -0.12 -67.64
C TYR A 721 4.22 0.09 -66.66
N ALA A 722 3.55 1.24 -66.77
CA ALA A 722 2.25 1.45 -66.16
C ALA A 722 1.26 2.05 -67.17
N LEU A 723 0.02 1.59 -67.13
CA LEU A 723 -1.10 2.24 -67.80
C LEU A 723 -1.68 3.28 -66.85
N THR A 724 -1.79 4.52 -67.32
CA THR A 724 -2.51 5.59 -66.64
C THR A 724 -3.83 5.86 -67.36
N ILE A 725 -4.89 6.04 -66.58
CA ILE A 725 -6.20 6.49 -67.05
C ILE A 725 -6.52 7.78 -66.31
N ALA A 726 -6.84 8.83 -67.07
CA ALA A 726 -7.06 10.17 -66.54
C ALA A 726 -8.09 10.20 -65.40
N GLY A 727 -7.86 11.11 -64.44
CA GLY A 727 -8.66 11.26 -63.22
C GLY A 727 -9.45 12.57 -63.13
N ASP A 728 -9.59 13.29 -64.24
CA ASP A 728 -10.32 14.56 -64.29
C ASP A 728 -11.83 14.29 -64.25
N PRO A 729 -12.58 14.83 -63.26
CA PRO A 729 -14.03 14.63 -63.15
C PRO A 729 -14.82 15.15 -64.35
N ASP A 730 -14.29 16.15 -65.07
CA ASP A 730 -14.96 16.79 -66.21
C ASP A 730 -14.54 16.20 -67.57
N ALA A 731 -13.75 15.11 -67.56
CA ALA A 731 -13.27 14.42 -68.75
C ALA A 731 -13.60 12.93 -68.75
N LEU A 732 -13.42 12.30 -69.92
CA LEU A 732 -13.45 10.84 -70.03
C LEU A 732 -12.33 10.21 -69.17
N PRO A 733 -12.55 9.03 -68.57
CA PRO A 733 -13.76 8.22 -68.59
C PRO A 733 -14.77 8.54 -67.47
N TRP A 734 -14.57 9.60 -66.70
CA TRP A 734 -15.38 9.90 -65.50
C TRP A 734 -16.69 10.63 -65.81
N THR A 735 -16.81 11.24 -66.99
CA THR A 735 -18.06 11.86 -67.45
C THR A 735 -19.01 10.85 -68.09
N PHE A 736 -20.18 10.66 -67.47
CA PHE A 736 -21.23 9.78 -67.96
C PHE A 736 -22.36 10.58 -68.65
N THR A 737 -22.96 9.99 -69.68
CA THR A 737 -24.12 10.51 -70.42
C THR A 737 -25.25 9.48 -70.39
N ALA A 738 -26.41 9.80 -70.97
CA ALA A 738 -27.51 8.85 -71.14
C ALA A 738 -27.21 7.71 -72.14
N GLU A 739 -26.10 7.79 -72.88
CA GLU A 739 -25.74 6.79 -73.88
C GLU A 739 -25.28 5.50 -73.21
N ALA A 740 -25.78 4.35 -73.68
CA ALA A 740 -25.35 3.05 -73.19
C ALA A 740 -23.87 2.77 -73.50
N VAL A 741 -23.34 3.30 -74.60
CA VAL A 741 -21.93 3.23 -74.99
C VAL A 741 -21.47 4.62 -75.41
N ARG A 742 -20.46 5.17 -74.74
CA ARG A 742 -19.95 6.52 -75.03
C ARG A 742 -19.00 6.48 -76.22
N GLN A 743 -19.48 6.87 -77.40
CA GLN A 743 -18.72 6.78 -78.64
C GLN A 743 -17.35 7.50 -78.60
N PRO A 744 -17.22 8.71 -78.01
CA PRO A 744 -15.91 9.37 -77.88
C PRO A 744 -14.88 8.55 -77.09
N LEU A 745 -15.31 7.81 -76.06
CA LEU A 745 -14.45 6.93 -75.28
C LEU A 745 -14.02 5.70 -76.10
N VAL A 746 -14.93 5.12 -76.88
CA VAL A 746 -14.62 4.01 -77.79
C VAL A 746 -13.60 4.44 -78.85
N THR A 747 -13.76 5.62 -79.44
CA THR A 747 -12.79 6.18 -80.39
C THR A 747 -11.40 6.37 -79.76
N ALA A 748 -11.33 6.91 -78.54
CA ALA A 748 -10.07 7.06 -77.82
C ALA A 748 -9.43 5.69 -77.50
N TRP A 749 -10.23 4.71 -77.08
CA TRP A 749 -9.77 3.35 -76.79
C TRP A 749 -9.20 2.66 -78.03
N ASN A 750 -9.93 2.65 -79.15
CA ASN A 750 -9.44 2.06 -80.41
C ASN A 750 -8.14 2.73 -80.87
N SER A 751 -8.10 4.07 -80.86
CA SER A 751 -6.92 4.85 -81.23
C SER A 751 -5.71 4.52 -80.34
N PHE A 752 -5.94 4.31 -79.04
CA PHE A 752 -4.91 3.91 -78.10
C PHE A 752 -4.37 2.49 -78.39
N LEU A 753 -5.25 1.52 -78.68
CA LEU A 753 -4.82 0.17 -79.07
C LEU A 753 -4.05 0.17 -80.40
N THR A 754 -4.47 0.99 -81.37
CA THR A 754 -3.74 1.18 -82.63
C THR A 754 -2.35 1.80 -82.38
N ALA A 755 -2.25 2.77 -81.47
CA ALA A 755 -0.97 3.37 -81.10
C ALA A 755 -0.02 2.35 -80.43
N LEU A 756 -0.55 1.45 -79.59
CA LEU A 756 0.20 0.34 -79.00
C LEU A 756 0.74 -0.62 -80.06
N GLU A 757 -0.11 -1.04 -81.00
CA GLU A 757 0.32 -1.91 -82.10
C GLU A 757 1.39 -1.24 -82.98
N THR A 758 1.22 0.05 -83.28
CA THR A 758 2.19 0.85 -84.05
C THR A 758 3.53 0.94 -83.34
N ALA A 759 3.53 1.05 -82.00
CA ALA A 759 4.71 1.02 -81.16
C ALA A 759 5.29 -0.38 -80.93
N THR A 760 4.84 -1.40 -81.69
CA THR A 760 5.32 -2.80 -81.63
C THR A 760 4.95 -3.56 -80.36
N ALA A 761 3.84 -3.20 -79.71
CA ALA A 761 3.28 -4.01 -78.62
C ALA A 761 2.92 -5.40 -79.16
N THR A 762 3.24 -6.44 -78.39
CA THR A 762 2.84 -7.80 -78.76
C THR A 762 1.31 -7.95 -78.70
N PRO A 763 0.68 -8.84 -79.48
CA PRO A 763 -0.77 -9.06 -79.38
C PRO A 763 -1.24 -9.48 -77.97
N LEU A 764 -0.41 -10.24 -77.24
CA LEU A 764 -0.68 -10.57 -75.84
C LEU A 764 -0.64 -9.33 -74.93
N ALA A 765 0.28 -8.40 -75.19
CA ALA A 765 0.35 -7.13 -74.47
C ALA A 765 -0.90 -6.26 -74.72
N ILE A 766 -1.38 -6.21 -75.97
CA ILE A 766 -2.64 -5.51 -76.32
C ILE A 766 -3.82 -6.11 -75.56
N GLN A 767 -3.99 -7.44 -75.58
CA GLN A 767 -5.03 -8.12 -74.79
C GLN A 767 -4.90 -7.87 -73.28
N THR A 768 -3.66 -7.78 -72.77
CA THR A 768 -3.40 -7.46 -71.35
C THR A 768 -3.83 -6.04 -71.03
N VAL A 769 -3.54 -5.06 -71.89
CA VAL A 769 -3.98 -3.68 -71.73
C VAL A 769 -5.50 -3.56 -71.81
N GLN A 770 -6.15 -4.25 -72.75
CA GLN A 770 -7.61 -4.29 -72.85
C GLN A 770 -8.25 -4.84 -71.56
N ALA A 771 -7.72 -5.97 -71.05
CA ALA A 771 -8.19 -6.54 -69.79
C ALA A 771 -7.96 -5.60 -68.59
N ALA A 772 -6.84 -4.86 -68.55
CA ALA A 772 -6.58 -3.87 -67.52
C ALA A 772 -7.60 -2.73 -67.55
N ILE A 773 -7.88 -2.17 -68.73
CA ILE A 773 -8.88 -1.12 -68.93
C ILE A 773 -10.25 -1.62 -68.49
N ALA A 774 -10.68 -2.78 -68.99
CA ALA A 774 -12.01 -3.34 -68.71
C ALA A 774 -12.27 -3.64 -67.23
N ARG A 775 -11.24 -3.91 -66.43
CA ARG A 775 -11.39 -4.28 -65.01
C ARG A 775 -11.24 -3.12 -64.04
N ALA A 776 -10.72 -1.97 -64.48
CA ALA A 776 -10.40 -0.85 -63.60
C ALA A 776 -11.05 0.47 -64.02
N MET A 777 -11.40 0.65 -65.30
CA MET A 777 -11.96 1.91 -65.80
C MET A 777 -13.42 2.08 -65.37
N PRO A 778 -13.88 3.31 -65.03
CA PRO A 778 -15.30 3.66 -64.93
C PRO A 778 -16.04 3.35 -66.24
N GLN A 779 -17.08 2.52 -66.18
CA GLN A 779 -17.77 1.99 -67.36
C GLN A 779 -19.28 1.89 -67.17
N THR A 780 -20.04 2.13 -68.22
CA THR A 780 -21.45 1.71 -68.27
C THR A 780 -21.56 0.18 -68.31
N PHE A 781 -22.76 -0.34 -68.11
CA PHE A 781 -23.00 -1.78 -68.19
C PHE A 781 -22.68 -2.35 -69.57
N ALA A 782 -23.08 -1.69 -70.66
CA ALA A 782 -22.77 -2.17 -72.01
C ALA A 782 -21.27 -2.04 -72.34
N GLU A 783 -20.61 -0.97 -71.88
CA GLU A 783 -19.16 -0.79 -72.02
C GLU A 783 -18.34 -1.91 -71.37
N THR A 784 -18.85 -2.50 -70.28
CA THR A 784 -18.19 -3.62 -69.59
C THR A 784 -17.95 -4.81 -70.52
N LEU A 785 -18.92 -5.13 -71.38
CA LEU A 785 -18.78 -6.22 -72.36
C LEU A 785 -17.93 -5.80 -73.56
N LEU A 786 -18.09 -4.55 -74.01
CA LEU A 786 -17.32 -4.01 -75.14
C LEU A 786 -15.83 -3.97 -74.82
N PHE A 787 -15.40 -3.31 -73.75
CA PHE A 787 -13.98 -3.20 -73.43
C PHE A 787 -13.37 -4.51 -72.93
N GLY A 788 -14.19 -5.38 -72.33
CA GLY A 788 -13.74 -6.69 -71.83
C GLY A 788 -13.55 -7.76 -72.89
N TYR A 789 -14.37 -7.75 -73.94
CA TYR A 789 -14.44 -8.85 -74.92
C TYR A 789 -14.50 -8.37 -76.38
N SER A 790 -14.33 -7.07 -76.63
CA SER A 790 -14.66 -6.44 -77.92
C SER A 790 -16.05 -6.85 -78.40
N PHE A 791 -16.99 -7.03 -77.46
CA PHE A 791 -18.33 -7.49 -77.79
C PHE A 791 -19.14 -6.31 -78.32
N ASP A 792 -19.37 -6.32 -79.61
CA ASP A 792 -20.24 -5.38 -80.29
C ASP A 792 -21.48 -6.14 -80.78
N PRO A 793 -22.60 -6.08 -80.04
CA PRO A 793 -23.83 -6.76 -80.45
C PRO A 793 -24.48 -6.11 -81.68
N VAL A 794 -24.18 -4.84 -81.98
CA VAL A 794 -24.71 -4.14 -83.16
C VAL A 794 -23.99 -4.60 -84.41
N ASN A 795 -22.67 -4.73 -84.33
CA ASN A 795 -21.83 -5.25 -85.40
C ASN A 795 -21.62 -6.78 -85.33
N GLY A 796 -22.24 -7.47 -84.38
CA GLY A 796 -22.28 -8.94 -84.33
C GLY A 796 -20.93 -9.63 -84.12
N HIS A 797 -19.99 -9.07 -83.35
CA HIS A 797 -18.69 -9.73 -83.12
C HIS A 797 -18.25 -9.77 -81.66
N VAL A 798 -17.38 -10.74 -81.34
CA VAL A 798 -16.78 -10.92 -80.02
C VAL A 798 -15.38 -11.54 -80.14
N ASP A 799 -14.42 -11.04 -79.37
CA ASP A 799 -13.11 -11.67 -79.23
C ASP A 799 -13.22 -12.92 -78.35
N LEU A 800 -12.70 -14.03 -78.84
CA LEU A 800 -12.61 -15.27 -78.09
C LEU A 800 -11.33 -15.24 -77.27
N LEU A 801 -11.50 -15.04 -75.96
CA LEU A 801 -10.40 -14.93 -75.01
C LEU A 801 -10.17 -16.25 -74.27
N PRO A 802 -8.92 -16.56 -73.91
CA PRO A 802 -8.61 -17.75 -73.13
C PRO A 802 -9.35 -17.81 -71.79
N GLY A 803 -9.89 -18.98 -71.46
CA GLY A 803 -10.78 -19.21 -70.32
C GLY A 803 -12.28 -19.14 -70.67
N MET A 804 -12.63 -18.65 -71.87
CA MET A 804 -13.97 -18.76 -72.43
C MET A 804 -14.23 -20.18 -72.97
N VAL A 805 -15.49 -20.48 -73.26
CA VAL A 805 -15.89 -21.70 -73.96
C VAL A 805 -16.65 -21.31 -75.22
N LEU A 806 -16.29 -21.88 -76.36
CA LEU A 806 -17.07 -21.76 -77.58
C LEU A 806 -18.04 -22.93 -77.67
N ARG A 807 -19.33 -22.65 -77.53
CA ARG A 807 -20.40 -23.63 -77.78
C ARG A 807 -20.74 -23.64 -79.26
N ALA A 808 -20.62 -24.79 -79.89
CA ALA A 808 -21.02 -25.01 -81.28
C ALA A 808 -22.22 -25.96 -81.34
N GLU A 809 -23.33 -25.48 -81.88
CA GLU A 809 -24.52 -26.27 -82.16
C GLU A 809 -24.54 -26.61 -83.65
N PHE A 810 -24.32 -27.88 -83.96
CA PHE A 810 -24.25 -28.39 -85.33
C PHE A 810 -25.61 -28.83 -85.82
N GLU A 811 -25.88 -28.62 -87.10
CA GLU A 811 -26.97 -29.25 -87.81
C GLU A 811 -26.45 -30.29 -88.81
N ALA A 812 -27.17 -31.40 -88.95
CA ALA A 812 -26.88 -32.46 -89.91
C ALA A 812 -28.03 -32.67 -90.90
N TYR A 813 -27.71 -33.44 -91.95
CA TYR A 813 -28.69 -34.01 -92.87
C TYR A 813 -29.14 -35.38 -92.36
N THR A 814 -30.45 -35.67 -92.47
CA THR A 814 -30.98 -37.03 -92.20
C THR A 814 -30.60 -38.03 -93.30
N THR A 815 -30.37 -37.56 -94.52
CA THR A 815 -29.91 -38.37 -95.67
C THR A 815 -29.06 -37.52 -96.62
N MET A 816 -27.97 -38.08 -97.18
CA MET A 816 -27.17 -37.48 -98.26
C MET A 816 -27.37 -38.28 -99.56
N PRO A 817 -28.25 -37.86 -100.48
CA PRO A 817 -28.45 -38.55 -101.76
C PRO A 817 -27.17 -38.63 -102.61
N ALA A 818 -26.92 -39.77 -103.24
CA ALA A 818 -25.81 -39.90 -104.19
C ALA A 818 -26.01 -38.96 -105.39
N GLY A 819 -24.99 -38.17 -105.74
CA GLY A 819 -24.95 -37.34 -106.95
C GLY A 819 -25.28 -35.85 -106.78
N SER A 820 -25.62 -35.37 -105.58
CA SER A 820 -25.81 -33.92 -105.34
C SER A 820 -24.46 -33.20 -105.23
N PRO A 821 -24.34 -31.95 -105.71
CA PRO A 821 -23.12 -31.16 -105.58
C PRO A 821 -22.85 -30.81 -104.10
N ASP A 822 -21.59 -30.70 -103.68
CA ASP A 822 -21.18 -30.43 -102.28
C ASP A 822 -21.87 -29.21 -101.64
N GLN A 823 -22.21 -28.19 -102.44
CA GLN A 823 -22.95 -27.00 -101.98
C GLN A 823 -24.36 -27.33 -101.45
N ALA A 824 -24.96 -28.42 -101.92
CA ALA A 824 -26.25 -28.93 -101.45
C ALA A 824 -26.18 -29.53 -100.02
N TYR A 825 -24.98 -29.63 -99.42
CA TYR A 825 -24.76 -30.22 -98.09
C TYR A 825 -24.17 -29.24 -97.06
N LEU A 826 -24.21 -27.94 -97.33
CA LEU A 826 -23.60 -26.92 -96.46
C LEU A 826 -24.51 -26.42 -95.31
N ASN A 827 -25.84 -26.61 -95.37
CA ASN A 827 -26.79 -26.27 -94.28
C ASN A 827 -27.47 -27.53 -93.75
N GLY A 828 -27.51 -27.82 -92.45
CA GLY A 828 -28.26 -29.00 -91.96
C GLY A 828 -29.76 -28.75 -91.92
N PHE A 829 -30.55 -29.79 -91.61
CA PHE A 829 -32.01 -29.67 -91.44
C PHE A 829 -32.48 -30.08 -90.04
N VAL A 830 -31.63 -30.77 -89.26
CA VAL A 830 -31.90 -31.20 -87.89
C VAL A 830 -30.68 -30.97 -87.01
N THR A 831 -30.87 -30.53 -85.77
CA THR A 831 -29.76 -30.42 -84.79
C THR A 831 -29.16 -31.80 -84.54
N SER A 832 -27.84 -31.92 -84.65
CA SER A 832 -27.14 -33.22 -84.56
C SER A 832 -26.24 -33.35 -83.34
N GLY A 833 -25.86 -32.24 -82.70
CA GLY A 833 -25.06 -32.25 -81.48
C GLY A 833 -24.61 -30.86 -81.03
N VAL A 834 -24.32 -30.73 -79.73
CA VAL A 834 -23.70 -29.55 -79.13
C VAL A 834 -22.29 -29.91 -78.69
N ALA A 835 -21.30 -29.20 -79.20
CA ALA A 835 -19.92 -29.28 -78.74
C ALA A 835 -19.57 -28.04 -77.91
N ARG A 836 -18.70 -28.21 -76.92
CA ARG A 836 -18.14 -27.12 -76.13
C ARG A 836 -16.63 -27.21 -76.17
N TRP A 837 -15.99 -26.20 -76.74
CA TRP A 837 -14.55 -26.15 -76.94
C TRP A 837 -13.93 -25.09 -76.03
N GLN A 838 -12.88 -25.46 -75.31
CA GLN A 838 -12.21 -24.54 -74.38
C GLN A 838 -11.33 -23.57 -75.16
N VAL A 839 -11.61 -22.28 -75.08
CA VAL A 839 -10.69 -21.28 -75.64
C VAL A 839 -9.45 -21.26 -74.76
N GLY A 840 -8.32 -21.73 -75.29
CA GLY A 840 -7.06 -21.91 -74.58
C GLY A 840 -5.90 -21.21 -75.27
N ARG A 841 -4.68 -21.47 -74.77
CA ARG A 841 -3.43 -20.90 -75.33
C ARG A 841 -2.40 -21.98 -75.61
N ILE A 842 -1.63 -21.78 -76.68
CA ILE A 842 -0.41 -22.54 -76.96
C ILE A 842 0.73 -21.57 -77.28
N VAL A 843 1.97 -22.04 -77.16
CA VAL A 843 3.15 -21.30 -77.63
C VAL A 843 3.68 -21.96 -78.90
N LYS A 844 3.73 -21.20 -79.98
CA LYS A 844 4.22 -21.62 -81.29
C LYS A 844 5.32 -20.68 -81.74
N ASN A 845 6.54 -21.19 -81.91
CA ASN A 845 7.72 -20.40 -82.31
C ASN A 845 7.92 -19.13 -81.44
N GLY A 846 7.68 -19.24 -80.13
CA GLY A 846 7.79 -18.10 -79.19
C GLY A 846 6.60 -17.14 -79.20
N VAL A 847 5.58 -17.35 -80.05
CA VAL A 847 4.35 -16.55 -80.11
C VAL A 847 3.23 -17.28 -79.36
N THR A 848 2.51 -16.56 -78.51
CA THR A 848 1.31 -17.11 -77.83
C THR A 848 0.12 -17.03 -78.77
N CYS A 849 -0.48 -18.17 -79.10
CA CYS A 849 -1.63 -18.28 -79.99
C CYS A 849 -2.88 -18.72 -79.21
N THR A 850 -4.03 -18.16 -79.58
CA THR A 850 -5.35 -18.56 -79.07
C THR A 850 -5.87 -19.74 -79.91
N VAL A 851 -6.38 -20.77 -79.24
CA VAL A 851 -6.89 -22.00 -79.88
C VAL A 851 -8.21 -22.44 -79.22
N LEU A 852 -9.02 -23.23 -79.91
CA LEU A 852 -10.27 -23.78 -79.36
C LEU A 852 -10.09 -25.06 -78.55
N ASP A 853 -8.91 -25.67 -78.62
CA ASP A 853 -8.52 -26.80 -77.79
C ASP A 853 -7.00 -26.88 -77.72
N GLU A 854 -6.45 -27.00 -76.52
CA GLU A 854 -5.02 -26.96 -76.28
C GLU A 854 -4.33 -28.22 -76.79
N PHE A 855 -4.99 -29.39 -76.67
CA PHE A 855 -4.43 -30.65 -77.16
C PHE A 855 -4.34 -30.64 -78.69
N VAL A 856 -5.42 -30.31 -79.39
CA VAL A 856 -5.43 -30.19 -80.85
C VAL A 856 -4.43 -29.12 -81.30
N GLY A 857 -4.40 -27.96 -80.61
CA GLY A 857 -3.44 -26.90 -80.87
C GLY A 857 -1.99 -27.35 -80.76
N LEU A 858 -1.62 -28.04 -79.67
CA LEU A 858 -0.27 -28.55 -79.44
C LEU A 858 0.12 -29.64 -80.44
N VAL A 859 -0.74 -30.62 -80.67
CA VAL A 859 -0.47 -31.73 -81.60
C VAL A 859 -0.21 -31.19 -83.01
N THR A 860 -0.97 -30.19 -83.44
CA THR A 860 -0.80 -29.58 -84.77
C THR A 860 0.34 -28.57 -84.83
N SER A 861 0.62 -27.81 -83.76
CA SER A 861 1.73 -26.85 -83.75
C SER A 861 3.11 -27.52 -83.64
N GLN A 862 3.19 -28.68 -83.00
CA GLN A 862 4.43 -29.45 -82.80
C GLN A 862 4.68 -30.48 -83.93
N GLY A 863 3.82 -30.54 -84.95
CA GLY A 863 3.98 -31.43 -86.11
C GLY A 863 3.58 -32.88 -85.87
N GLY A 864 2.82 -33.19 -84.80
CA GLY A 864 2.24 -34.50 -84.56
C GLY A 864 1.14 -34.88 -85.56
N THR A 865 0.48 -33.87 -86.16
CA THR A 865 -0.36 -34.02 -87.36
C THR A 865 -0.41 -32.72 -88.16
N THR A 866 -0.70 -32.80 -89.45
CA THR A 866 -0.81 -31.64 -90.35
C THR A 866 -2.24 -31.52 -90.84
N VAL A 867 -2.89 -30.40 -90.52
CA VAL A 867 -4.21 -30.04 -91.04
C VAL A 867 -4.02 -29.09 -92.24
N PRO A 868 -4.43 -29.46 -93.46
CA PRO A 868 -4.31 -28.59 -94.62
C PRO A 868 -5.17 -27.33 -94.48
N ARG A 869 -4.64 -26.18 -94.92
CA ARG A 869 -5.43 -24.94 -95.04
C ARG A 869 -6.47 -25.10 -96.16
N PRO A 870 -7.75 -24.76 -95.96
CA PRO A 870 -8.73 -24.68 -97.04
C PRO A 870 -8.38 -23.46 -97.89
N LEU A 871 -8.17 -23.71 -99.18
CA LEU A 871 -7.81 -22.67 -100.13
C LEU A 871 -9.09 -21.94 -100.58
N PRO A 872 -9.20 -20.62 -100.34
CA PRO A 872 -10.32 -19.85 -100.85
C PRO A 872 -10.30 -19.82 -102.39
N SER A 873 -11.46 -19.93 -103.02
CA SER A 873 -11.64 -19.79 -104.48
C SER A 873 -12.87 -18.94 -104.78
N ASN A 874 -12.68 -17.78 -105.41
CA ASN A 874 -13.75 -16.81 -105.67
C ASN A 874 -14.59 -16.52 -104.41
N ARG A 875 -13.91 -16.21 -103.29
CA ARG A 875 -14.46 -16.02 -101.92
C ARG A 875 -15.09 -17.24 -101.25
N LYS A 876 -15.17 -18.39 -101.93
CA LYS A 876 -15.71 -19.64 -101.36
C LYS A 876 -14.63 -20.35 -100.55
N VAL A 877 -14.97 -20.83 -99.36
CA VAL A 877 -14.09 -21.65 -98.50
C VAL A 877 -14.79 -22.97 -98.19
N ALA A 878 -14.03 -24.07 -98.16
CA ALA A 878 -14.55 -25.35 -97.66
C ALA A 878 -14.75 -25.24 -96.14
N GLY A 879 -16.00 -25.29 -95.67
CA GLY A 879 -16.30 -25.19 -94.23
C GLY A 879 -15.69 -26.33 -93.41
N ALA A 880 -15.51 -26.14 -92.11
CA ALA A 880 -15.07 -27.17 -91.17
C ALA A 880 -16.18 -28.19 -90.86
N GLY A 881 -15.76 -29.44 -90.66
CA GLY A 881 -16.59 -30.53 -90.15
C GLY A 881 -16.43 -30.76 -88.65
N GLY A 882 -15.38 -30.24 -88.01
CA GLY A 882 -15.21 -30.34 -86.56
C GLY A 882 -13.94 -29.67 -86.02
N LEU A 883 -13.63 -29.92 -84.75
CA LEU A 883 -12.55 -29.25 -84.02
C LEU A 883 -11.16 -29.41 -84.67
N ILE A 884 -10.85 -30.56 -85.28
CA ILE A 884 -9.53 -30.78 -85.91
C ILE A 884 -9.24 -29.77 -87.03
N ASP A 885 -10.29 -29.27 -87.71
CA ASP A 885 -10.15 -28.31 -88.81
C ASP A 885 -9.68 -26.94 -88.31
N THR A 886 -9.72 -26.66 -87.00
CA THR A 886 -9.16 -25.42 -86.44
C THR A 886 -7.64 -25.51 -86.25
N GLY A 887 -7.06 -26.70 -86.45
CA GLY A 887 -5.67 -27.02 -86.17
C GLY A 887 -4.66 -26.62 -87.24
N TRP A 888 -5.07 -26.03 -88.37
CA TRP A 888 -4.08 -25.63 -89.39
C TRP A 888 -3.27 -24.41 -88.94
N SER A 889 -2.05 -24.30 -89.47
CA SER A 889 -1.02 -23.40 -88.95
C SER A 889 -1.40 -21.91 -88.90
N THR A 890 -2.25 -21.45 -89.82
CA THR A 890 -2.71 -20.05 -89.92
C THR A 890 -3.93 -19.72 -89.07
N MET A 891 -4.71 -20.70 -88.56
CA MET A 891 -5.75 -20.46 -87.54
C MET A 891 -5.15 -20.32 -86.13
N GLN A 892 -3.94 -20.84 -85.92
CA GLN A 892 -3.20 -20.69 -84.68
C GLN A 892 -2.56 -19.30 -84.60
N GLN A 893 -3.36 -18.27 -84.31
CA GLN A 893 -2.91 -16.89 -84.18
C GLN A 893 -3.19 -16.34 -82.77
N PRO A 894 -2.50 -15.27 -82.34
CA PRO A 894 -2.74 -14.64 -81.04
C PRO A 894 -4.17 -14.12 -80.85
N LEU A 895 -4.76 -13.55 -81.90
CA LEU A 895 -6.10 -12.98 -81.86
C LEU A 895 -7.08 -13.89 -82.58
N LEU A 896 -8.22 -14.16 -81.94
CA LEU A 896 -9.31 -14.97 -82.46
C LEU A 896 -10.63 -14.25 -82.19
N ARG A 897 -11.44 -14.03 -83.23
CA ARG A 897 -12.74 -13.34 -83.14
C ARG A 897 -13.82 -14.20 -83.76
N LEU A 898 -14.97 -14.25 -83.12
CA LEU A 898 -16.20 -14.73 -83.69
C LEU A 898 -16.95 -13.55 -84.30
N VAL A 899 -17.33 -13.68 -85.57
CA VAL A 899 -18.09 -12.69 -86.33
C VAL A 899 -19.34 -13.34 -86.87
N TYR A 900 -20.48 -12.73 -86.58
CA TYR A 900 -21.77 -13.10 -87.13
C TYR A 900 -22.06 -12.32 -88.41
N PRO A 901 -22.74 -12.93 -89.40
CA PRO A 901 -23.17 -12.20 -90.58
C PRO A 901 -24.30 -11.23 -90.19
N GLN A 902 -24.35 -10.06 -90.84
CA GLN A 902 -25.44 -9.10 -90.59
C GLN A 902 -26.83 -9.67 -90.92
N ALA A 903 -26.89 -10.69 -91.76
CA ALA A 903 -28.08 -11.50 -91.99
C ALA A 903 -27.70 -12.98 -92.17
N PHE A 904 -28.38 -13.87 -91.46
CA PHE A 904 -28.29 -15.31 -91.75
C PHE A 904 -29.15 -15.68 -92.97
N PRO A 905 -28.66 -16.57 -93.85
CA PRO A 905 -29.48 -17.19 -94.88
C PRO A 905 -30.74 -17.84 -94.30
N SER A 906 -31.80 -17.98 -95.09
CA SER A 906 -33.03 -18.67 -94.64
C SER A 906 -32.76 -20.16 -94.39
N CYS A 907 -33.43 -20.76 -93.41
CA CYS A 907 -33.34 -22.20 -93.13
C CYS A 907 -33.87 -23.07 -94.29
N ALA A 908 -34.58 -22.47 -95.24
CA ALA A 908 -35.08 -23.14 -96.44
C ALA A 908 -34.15 -22.97 -97.67
N GLN A 909 -33.05 -22.23 -97.56
CA GLN A 909 -32.10 -22.04 -98.66
C GLN A 909 -30.96 -23.09 -98.63
N PRO A 910 -30.44 -23.51 -99.80
CA PRO A 910 -29.21 -24.29 -99.87
C PRO A 910 -28.06 -23.59 -99.13
N GLY A 911 -27.19 -24.37 -98.50
CA GLY A 911 -26.08 -23.81 -97.74
C GLY A 911 -25.08 -23.04 -98.60
N THR A 912 -24.39 -22.10 -97.94
CA THR A 912 -23.55 -21.12 -98.62
C THR A 912 -22.08 -21.35 -98.28
N PRO A 913 -21.20 -21.49 -99.30
CA PRO A 913 -19.76 -21.63 -99.07
C PRO A 913 -19.06 -20.29 -98.82
N TYR A 914 -19.80 -19.18 -98.79
CA TYR A 914 -19.32 -17.83 -98.56
C TYR A 914 -19.22 -17.56 -97.05
N PRO A 915 -18.01 -17.40 -96.47
CA PRO A 915 -17.85 -17.20 -95.04
C PRO A 915 -18.66 -16.03 -94.46
N GLU A 916 -18.78 -14.93 -95.21
CA GLU A 916 -19.53 -13.72 -94.86
C GLU A 916 -21.05 -13.93 -94.66
N LEU A 917 -21.56 -15.11 -95.00
CA LEU A 917 -22.97 -15.50 -94.79
C LEU A 917 -23.13 -16.61 -93.74
N ASN A 918 -22.07 -16.90 -92.98
CA ASN A 918 -22.04 -17.88 -91.90
C ASN A 918 -21.47 -17.23 -90.63
N ALA A 919 -21.65 -17.87 -89.47
CA ALA A 919 -20.86 -17.50 -88.29
C ALA A 919 -19.40 -17.93 -88.53
N VAL A 920 -18.49 -16.96 -88.50
CA VAL A 920 -17.09 -17.11 -88.91
C VAL A 920 -16.14 -16.83 -87.75
N LEU A 921 -15.10 -17.66 -87.64
CA LEU A 921 -13.93 -17.43 -86.83
C LEU A 921 -12.85 -16.76 -87.69
N LEU A 922 -12.37 -15.62 -87.22
CA LEU A 922 -11.26 -14.87 -87.79
C LEU A 922 -10.05 -14.97 -86.86
N ALA A 923 -8.91 -15.42 -87.39
CA ALA A 923 -7.66 -15.50 -86.64
C ALA A 923 -6.58 -14.64 -87.29
N ALA A 924 -5.97 -13.72 -86.55
CA ALA A 924 -5.00 -12.76 -87.08
C ALA A 924 -3.82 -12.55 -86.13
N SER A 925 -2.65 -12.24 -86.71
CA SER A 925 -1.42 -11.94 -85.97
C SER A 925 -1.36 -10.49 -85.47
N LYS A 926 -2.22 -9.61 -86.00
CA LYS A 926 -2.31 -8.17 -85.70
C LYS A 926 -3.76 -7.77 -85.47
N LEU A 927 -3.97 -6.80 -84.59
CA LEU A 927 -5.28 -6.23 -84.29
C LEU A 927 -5.84 -5.49 -85.52
N SER A 928 -5.01 -4.68 -86.20
CA SER A 928 -5.45 -3.99 -87.43
C SER A 928 -5.87 -4.94 -88.55
N ASP A 929 -5.19 -6.08 -88.71
CA ASP A 929 -5.60 -7.11 -89.69
C ASP A 929 -6.89 -7.83 -89.26
N LEU A 930 -7.11 -8.03 -87.95
CA LEU A 930 -8.36 -8.58 -87.41
C LEU A 930 -9.54 -7.62 -87.63
N GLU A 931 -9.35 -6.34 -87.36
CA GLU A 931 -10.36 -5.28 -87.56
C GLU A 931 -10.72 -5.17 -89.04
N ALA A 932 -9.71 -5.09 -89.94
CA ALA A 932 -9.93 -5.07 -91.38
C ALA A 932 -10.63 -6.34 -91.89
N ALA A 933 -10.30 -7.52 -91.34
CA ALA A 933 -10.98 -8.76 -91.69
C ALA A 933 -12.43 -8.81 -91.18
N THR A 934 -12.70 -8.22 -90.01
CA THR A 934 -14.05 -8.10 -89.44
C THR A 934 -14.91 -7.21 -90.33
N GLU A 935 -14.40 -6.04 -90.71
CA GLU A 935 -15.06 -5.14 -91.66
C GLU A 935 -15.28 -5.81 -93.03
N ALA A 936 -14.27 -6.54 -93.52
CA ALA A 936 -14.37 -7.25 -94.79
C ALA A 936 -15.48 -8.32 -94.75
N ALA A 937 -15.60 -9.06 -93.65
CA ALA A 937 -16.66 -10.04 -93.45
C ALA A 937 -18.06 -9.41 -93.44
N HIS A 938 -18.24 -8.25 -92.78
CA HIS A 938 -19.52 -7.54 -92.77
C HIS A 938 -19.89 -6.94 -94.12
N ASN A 939 -18.91 -6.37 -94.83
CA ASN A 939 -19.12 -5.77 -96.14
C ASN A 939 -19.27 -6.80 -97.26
N GLY A 940 -19.20 -8.11 -96.94
CA GLY A 940 -19.27 -9.18 -97.93
C GLY A 940 -18.14 -9.10 -98.93
N THR A 941 -16.91 -8.90 -98.44
CA THR A 941 -15.66 -8.87 -99.21
C THR A 941 -14.68 -9.92 -98.69
N ASP A 942 -13.53 -10.10 -99.34
CA ASP A 942 -12.62 -11.21 -99.00
C ASP A 942 -11.83 -10.97 -97.70
N ALA A 943 -12.36 -11.49 -96.58
CA ALA A 943 -11.69 -11.47 -95.28
C ALA A 943 -10.40 -12.32 -95.23
N SER A 944 -10.25 -13.29 -96.14
CA SER A 944 -9.11 -14.23 -96.14
C SER A 944 -7.78 -13.60 -96.61
N ALA A 945 -7.85 -12.37 -97.12
CA ALA A 945 -6.69 -11.56 -97.49
C ALA A 945 -5.93 -11.03 -96.26
N ARG A 946 -6.59 -10.91 -95.10
CA ARG A 946 -6.04 -10.27 -93.89
C ARG A 946 -6.00 -11.19 -92.67
N ALA A 947 -6.94 -12.12 -92.56
CA ALA A 947 -6.99 -13.09 -91.47
C ALA A 947 -7.19 -14.52 -92.00
N ALA A 948 -6.90 -15.52 -91.18
CA ALA A 948 -7.42 -16.85 -91.42
C ALA A 948 -8.93 -16.87 -91.13
N VAL A 949 -9.68 -17.52 -92.01
CA VAL A 949 -11.14 -17.54 -92.00
C VAL A 949 -11.61 -18.98 -91.90
N LEU A 950 -12.49 -19.26 -90.94
CA LEU A 950 -13.10 -20.56 -90.77
C LEU A 950 -14.58 -20.43 -90.40
N TYR A 951 -15.45 -21.21 -91.03
CA TYR A 951 -16.83 -21.41 -90.59
C TYR A 951 -17.12 -22.90 -90.50
N PHE A 952 -18.08 -23.31 -89.68
CA PHE A 952 -18.51 -24.71 -89.58
C PHE A 952 -19.71 -24.97 -90.49
N ARG A 953 -19.71 -26.14 -91.16
CA ARG A 953 -20.82 -26.56 -92.02
C ARG A 953 -22.07 -26.81 -91.18
N GLY A 954 -23.22 -26.84 -91.85
CA GLY A 954 -24.48 -27.20 -91.24
C GLY A 954 -25.13 -26.07 -90.46
N ARG A 955 -25.09 -24.83 -90.98
CA ARG A 955 -25.67 -23.62 -90.32
C ARG A 955 -25.36 -23.57 -88.82
N THR A 956 -24.09 -23.83 -88.48
CA THR A 956 -23.68 -23.99 -87.08
C THR A 956 -23.86 -22.69 -86.31
N THR A 957 -24.53 -22.77 -85.16
CA THR A 957 -24.63 -21.64 -84.22
C THR A 957 -23.44 -21.67 -83.26
N LEU A 958 -22.75 -20.54 -83.14
CA LEU A 958 -21.58 -20.39 -82.28
C LEU A 958 -21.88 -19.42 -81.13
N VAL A 959 -21.83 -19.88 -79.89
CA VAL A 959 -22.10 -19.04 -78.71
C VAL A 959 -20.85 -18.98 -77.85
N ALA A 960 -20.38 -17.76 -77.60
CA ALA A 960 -19.32 -17.51 -76.63
C ALA A 960 -19.91 -17.61 -75.21
N GLU A 961 -19.38 -18.53 -74.40
CA GLU A 961 -19.77 -18.74 -73.01
C GLU A 961 -18.62 -18.33 -72.06
N ILE A 962 -18.97 -17.83 -70.88
CA ILE A 962 -18.05 -17.43 -69.81
C ILE A 962 -18.32 -18.25 -68.54
N ARG A 963 -17.27 -18.42 -67.73
CA ARG A 963 -17.34 -19.11 -66.43
C ARG A 963 -17.57 -18.11 -65.31
N ILE A 964 -18.60 -18.35 -64.51
CA ILE A 964 -18.89 -17.64 -63.26
C ILE A 964 -18.96 -18.63 -62.10
N LEU A 965 -18.80 -18.16 -60.87
CA LEU A 965 -19.02 -18.97 -59.68
C LEU A 965 -20.25 -18.45 -58.94
N VAL A 966 -21.18 -19.33 -58.61
CA VAL A 966 -22.37 -18.98 -57.83
C VAL A 966 -22.48 -19.90 -56.62
N ASN A 967 -22.34 -19.35 -55.41
CA ASN A 967 -22.22 -20.10 -54.15
C ASN A 967 -21.13 -21.19 -54.21
N GLY A 968 -19.97 -20.85 -54.78
CA GLY A 968 -18.84 -21.76 -54.95
C GLY A 968 -18.97 -22.78 -56.08
N VAL A 969 -20.13 -22.86 -56.75
CA VAL A 969 -20.36 -23.77 -57.88
C VAL A 969 -20.07 -23.04 -59.20
N GLU A 970 -19.21 -23.60 -60.03
CA GLU A 970 -18.96 -23.09 -61.36
C GLU A 970 -20.20 -23.24 -62.26
N GLN A 971 -20.57 -22.17 -62.95
CA GLN A 971 -21.63 -22.16 -63.96
C GLN A 971 -21.08 -21.59 -65.26
N LEU A 972 -21.44 -22.24 -66.37
CA LEU A 972 -21.09 -21.80 -67.72
C LEU A 972 -22.31 -21.11 -68.32
N VAL A 973 -22.18 -19.82 -68.63
CA VAL A 973 -23.28 -18.97 -69.08
C VAL A 973 -22.92 -18.25 -70.38
N PRO A 974 -23.86 -17.98 -71.30
CA PRO A 974 -23.59 -17.17 -72.49
C PRO A 974 -23.06 -15.77 -72.12
N LEU A 975 -22.13 -15.24 -72.91
CA LEU A 975 -21.70 -13.86 -72.77
C LEU A 975 -22.91 -12.92 -72.95
N GLY A 976 -23.06 -11.97 -72.03
CA GLY A 976 -24.24 -11.10 -71.94
C GLY A 976 -25.25 -11.50 -70.86
N THR A 977 -25.07 -12.66 -70.21
CA THR A 977 -25.84 -13.04 -69.02
C THR A 977 -25.66 -11.99 -67.91
N THR A 978 -26.76 -11.60 -67.29
CA THR A 978 -26.80 -10.56 -66.26
C THR A 978 -26.93 -11.14 -64.84
N LEU A 979 -26.69 -10.30 -63.83
CA LEU A 979 -26.97 -10.67 -62.44
C LEU A 979 -28.44 -11.05 -62.22
N GLY A 980 -29.35 -10.33 -62.87
CA GLY A 980 -30.79 -10.60 -62.87
C GLY A 980 -31.12 -11.98 -63.40
N ASP A 981 -30.52 -12.39 -64.52
CA ASP A 981 -30.71 -13.73 -65.09
C ASP A 981 -30.30 -14.83 -64.09
N VAL A 982 -29.15 -14.67 -63.42
CA VAL A 982 -28.70 -15.63 -62.39
C VAL A 982 -29.70 -15.70 -61.23
N LEU A 983 -30.24 -14.58 -60.78
CA LEU A 983 -31.26 -14.55 -59.72
C LEU A 983 -32.59 -15.15 -60.18
N ALA A 984 -32.98 -14.91 -61.43
CA ALA A 984 -34.20 -15.45 -62.03
C ALA A 984 -34.15 -16.98 -62.12
N THR A 985 -33.00 -17.58 -62.46
CA THR A 985 -32.84 -19.05 -62.44
C THR A 985 -33.06 -19.67 -61.06
N ARG A 986 -33.02 -18.86 -60.00
CA ARG A 986 -33.24 -19.26 -58.60
C ARG A 986 -34.56 -18.77 -58.02
N ALA A 987 -35.43 -18.16 -58.82
CA ALA A 987 -36.66 -17.51 -58.36
C ALA A 987 -36.41 -16.44 -57.27
N GLN A 988 -35.27 -15.75 -57.35
CA GLN A 988 -34.82 -14.70 -56.42
C GLN A 988 -34.72 -13.33 -57.09
N GLU A 989 -35.40 -13.14 -58.24
CA GLU A 989 -35.42 -11.86 -58.92
C GLU A 989 -36.05 -10.80 -58.00
N PRO A 990 -35.38 -9.66 -57.77
CA PRO A 990 -35.88 -8.61 -56.91
C PRO A 990 -37.11 -7.93 -57.53
N ALA A 991 -37.97 -7.37 -56.69
CA ALA A 991 -39.05 -6.51 -57.18
C ALA A 991 -38.46 -5.31 -57.96
N THR A 992 -39.16 -4.83 -58.99
CA THR A 992 -38.76 -3.66 -59.79
C THR A 992 -38.74 -2.33 -59.03
N VAL A 993 -38.88 -2.36 -57.71
CA VAL A 993 -38.73 -1.20 -56.84
C VAL A 993 -37.23 -0.93 -56.67
N GLY A 994 -36.81 0.33 -56.74
CA GLY A 994 -35.42 0.72 -56.50
C GLY A 994 -35.02 0.50 -55.04
N LEU A 995 -34.71 -0.75 -54.68
CA LEU A 995 -34.16 -1.17 -53.39
C LEU A 995 -32.77 -1.76 -53.62
N PRO A 996 -31.82 -1.62 -52.67
CA PRO A 996 -30.51 -2.25 -52.78
C PRO A 996 -30.63 -3.78 -52.74
N LEU A 997 -29.75 -4.49 -53.47
CA LEU A 997 -29.77 -5.95 -53.52
C LEU A 997 -29.03 -6.55 -52.33
N THR A 998 -29.66 -6.49 -51.15
CA THR A 998 -29.10 -7.04 -49.91
C THR A 998 -29.01 -8.57 -49.94
N GLY A 999 -28.00 -9.14 -49.27
CA GLY A 999 -27.82 -10.60 -49.19
C GLY A 999 -27.14 -11.22 -50.42
N ILE A 1000 -26.62 -10.38 -51.32
CA ILE A 1000 -25.81 -10.76 -52.47
C ILE A 1000 -24.42 -10.14 -52.32
N ARG A 1001 -23.37 -10.94 -52.43
CA ARG A 1001 -21.99 -10.45 -52.56
C ARG A 1001 -21.48 -10.81 -53.94
N LEU A 1002 -21.00 -9.82 -54.68
CA LEU A 1002 -20.37 -10.02 -55.98
C LEU A 1002 -18.91 -9.59 -55.91
N THR A 1003 -18.03 -10.48 -56.32
CA THR A 1003 -16.60 -10.20 -56.47
C THR A 1003 -16.23 -10.37 -57.94
N ARG A 1004 -15.71 -9.31 -58.55
CA ARG A 1004 -15.27 -9.28 -59.93
C ARG A 1004 -13.79 -9.63 -60.04
N GLY A 1005 -13.39 -10.46 -61.01
CA GLY A 1005 -11.97 -10.76 -61.22
C GLY A 1005 -11.14 -9.49 -61.46
N THR A 1006 -9.97 -9.38 -60.82
CA THR A 1006 -9.09 -8.19 -60.87
C THR A 1006 -8.37 -8.01 -62.21
N GLY A 1007 -8.26 -9.05 -63.04
CA GLY A 1007 -7.53 -8.98 -64.31
C GLY A 1007 -6.01 -8.94 -64.13
N PRO A 1008 -5.26 -8.14 -64.92
CA PRO A 1008 -3.86 -7.80 -64.68
C PRO A 1008 -3.69 -6.84 -63.49
N SER A 1009 -2.52 -6.85 -62.83
CA SER A 1009 -2.31 -6.18 -61.54
C SER A 1009 -2.27 -4.64 -61.59
N PRO A 1010 -2.91 -3.90 -60.65
CA PRO A 1010 -2.74 -2.45 -60.46
C PRO A 1010 -1.29 -2.01 -60.15
N ALA A 1011 -0.88 -0.82 -60.62
CA ALA A 1011 0.48 -0.30 -60.44
C ALA A 1011 0.63 0.23 -59.02
N GLY A 1012 1.84 0.13 -58.46
CA GLY A 1012 2.10 0.57 -57.09
C GLY A 1012 1.74 -0.47 -56.02
N THR A 1013 1.46 -1.73 -56.41
CA THR A 1013 1.34 -2.86 -55.48
C THR A 1013 2.64 -3.68 -55.44
N PRO A 1014 3.65 -3.36 -54.61
CA PRO A 1014 4.73 -4.28 -54.31
C PRO A 1014 4.55 -4.94 -52.94
N ALA A 1015 4.21 -6.24 -52.96
CA ALA A 1015 4.67 -7.32 -52.06
C ALA A 1015 3.92 -8.63 -52.39
N SER A 1016 2.62 -8.55 -52.76
CA SER A 1016 1.81 -9.68 -53.22
C SER A 1016 0.65 -9.21 -54.11
N TYR A 1017 0.37 -9.93 -55.20
CA TYR A 1017 -0.83 -9.78 -56.02
C TYR A 1017 -1.75 -10.97 -55.76
N ASN A 1018 -2.89 -10.75 -55.10
CA ASN A 1018 -3.84 -11.83 -54.85
C ASN A 1018 -4.69 -12.08 -56.11
N ALA A 1019 -4.12 -12.84 -57.06
CA ALA A 1019 -4.80 -13.22 -58.30
C ALA A 1019 -6.15 -13.95 -58.07
N GLY A 1020 -6.37 -14.51 -56.87
CA GLY A 1020 -7.63 -15.16 -56.48
C GLY A 1020 -8.61 -14.26 -55.71
N GLY A 1021 -8.21 -13.04 -55.32
CA GLY A 1021 -8.95 -12.18 -54.39
C GLY A 1021 -10.11 -11.40 -55.01
N GLY A 1022 -9.97 -10.97 -56.27
CA GLY A 1022 -10.97 -10.15 -56.97
C GLY A 1022 -11.24 -8.78 -56.33
N GLN A 1023 -12.03 -7.93 -56.99
CA GLN A 1023 -12.51 -6.65 -56.47
C GLN A 1023 -13.98 -6.78 -56.04
N PRO A 1024 -14.35 -6.32 -54.84
CA PRO A 1024 -15.75 -6.32 -54.43
C PRO A 1024 -16.56 -5.36 -55.31
N LEU A 1025 -17.71 -5.81 -55.80
CA LEU A 1025 -18.68 -5.02 -56.53
C LEU A 1025 -19.93 -4.86 -55.67
N ARG A 1026 -20.21 -3.62 -55.25
CA ARG A 1026 -21.17 -3.30 -54.20
C ARG A 1026 -22.58 -3.18 -54.74
N VAL A 1027 -23.17 -4.32 -55.10
CA VAL A 1027 -24.56 -4.43 -55.58
C VAL A 1027 -25.61 -4.09 -54.51
N ASP A 1028 -25.18 -4.08 -53.24
CA ASP A 1028 -25.96 -3.80 -52.03
C ASP A 1028 -25.88 -2.32 -51.59
N TRP A 1029 -25.19 -1.46 -52.36
CA TRP A 1029 -24.91 -0.08 -51.96
C TRP A 1029 -26.17 0.81 -51.88
N ALA A 1030 -26.53 1.22 -50.66
CA ALA A 1030 -27.79 1.83 -50.29
C ALA A 1030 -28.03 3.33 -50.61
N PRO A 1031 -27.02 4.17 -50.90
CA PRO A 1031 -27.26 5.48 -51.53
C PRO A 1031 -27.84 5.36 -52.95
N ALA A 1032 -27.75 4.17 -53.55
CA ALA A 1032 -27.97 3.90 -54.96
C ALA A 1032 -28.92 2.69 -55.13
N ALA A 1033 -30.16 2.83 -54.65
CA ALA A 1033 -31.17 1.78 -54.76
C ALA A 1033 -31.79 1.78 -56.17
N ASN A 1034 -31.51 0.76 -56.99
CA ASN A 1034 -32.02 0.74 -58.37
C ASN A 1034 -32.19 -0.68 -58.93
N ALA A 1035 -33.39 -0.95 -59.46
CA ALA A 1035 -33.70 -2.16 -60.23
C ALA A 1035 -32.74 -2.37 -61.42
N ALA A 1036 -32.09 -1.29 -61.91
CA ALA A 1036 -31.07 -1.37 -62.95
C ALA A 1036 -29.94 -2.36 -62.63
N MET A 1037 -29.61 -2.63 -61.35
CA MET A 1037 -28.56 -3.59 -60.99
C MET A 1037 -28.80 -5.01 -61.49
N THR A 1038 -30.05 -5.41 -61.75
CA THR A 1038 -30.34 -6.72 -62.37
C THR A 1038 -29.81 -6.80 -63.78
N ALA A 1039 -29.68 -5.67 -64.50
CA ALA A 1039 -29.13 -5.61 -65.85
C ALA A 1039 -27.59 -5.63 -65.88
N LEU A 1040 -26.91 -5.71 -64.73
CA LEU A 1040 -25.44 -5.76 -64.66
C LEU A 1040 -24.92 -7.00 -65.41
N PRO A 1041 -24.13 -6.85 -66.49
CA PRO A 1041 -23.54 -7.97 -67.18
C PRO A 1041 -22.46 -8.63 -66.33
N LEU A 1042 -22.46 -9.96 -66.34
CA LEU A 1042 -21.44 -10.76 -65.68
C LEU A 1042 -20.21 -10.89 -66.57
N MET A 1043 -19.04 -10.91 -65.93
CA MET A 1043 -17.77 -11.15 -66.59
C MET A 1043 -17.19 -12.51 -66.16
N ALA A 1044 -16.32 -13.06 -66.99
CA ALA A 1044 -15.56 -14.26 -66.64
C ALA A 1044 -14.82 -14.06 -65.32
N GLY A 1045 -14.93 -15.04 -64.42
CA GLY A 1045 -14.34 -15.01 -63.09
C GLY A 1045 -15.14 -14.23 -62.04
N ASP A 1046 -16.32 -13.69 -62.38
CA ASP A 1046 -17.24 -13.14 -61.38
C ASP A 1046 -17.70 -14.24 -60.42
N ARG A 1047 -17.67 -13.92 -59.12
CA ARG A 1047 -18.08 -14.80 -58.03
C ARG A 1047 -19.25 -14.17 -57.31
N ILE A 1048 -20.33 -14.90 -57.19
CA ILE A 1048 -21.60 -14.43 -56.65
C ILE A 1048 -21.98 -15.33 -55.48
N GLU A 1049 -22.08 -14.75 -54.29
CA GLU A 1049 -22.63 -15.41 -53.11
C GLU A 1049 -24.03 -14.88 -52.87
N ILE A 1050 -25.01 -15.78 -52.80
CA ILE A 1050 -26.43 -15.47 -52.64
C ILE A 1050 -26.95 -16.20 -51.41
N GLY A 1051 -27.51 -15.44 -50.47
CA GLY A 1051 -27.92 -15.92 -49.17
C GLY A 1051 -26.74 -15.96 -48.18
N THR A 1052 -27.02 -15.76 -46.90
CA THR A 1052 -25.99 -15.81 -45.86
C THR A 1052 -25.36 -17.21 -45.85
N PRO A 1053 -24.03 -17.35 -45.97
CA PRO A 1053 -23.40 -18.62 -45.65
C PRO A 1053 -23.77 -18.97 -44.20
N PRO A 1054 -24.15 -20.22 -43.88
CA PRO A 1054 -24.28 -20.63 -42.50
C PRO A 1054 -22.95 -20.35 -41.80
N ALA A 1055 -23.02 -19.68 -40.64
CA ALA A 1055 -21.85 -19.41 -39.82
C ALA A 1055 -21.13 -20.73 -39.51
N GLY A 1056 -19.93 -20.92 -40.08
CA GLY A 1056 -19.13 -22.13 -39.87
C GLY A 1056 -18.62 -22.86 -41.12
N ALA A 1057 -18.87 -22.37 -42.34
CA ALA A 1057 -18.28 -22.92 -43.56
C ALA A 1057 -17.19 -22.01 -44.14
N ALA A 1058 -16.01 -22.01 -43.52
CA ALA A 1058 -14.72 -21.70 -44.14
C ALA A 1058 -13.65 -22.53 -43.44
#